data_AF-A0A942AQ53-F1
#
_entry.id   AF-A0A942AQ53-F1
#
_cell.length_a   1.000
_cell.length_b   1.000
_cell.length_c   1.000
_cell.angle_alpha   90.00
_cell.angle_beta   90.00
_cell.angle_gamma   90.00
#
_symmetry.space_group_name_H-M   'P 1'
#
loop_
_entity.id
_entity.type
_entity.pdbx_description
1 polymer ?
#
loop_
_entity_poly.entity_id
_entity_poly.type
_entity_poly.pdbx_seq_one_letter_code
_entity_poly.pdbx_strand_id
1 'polypeptide(L)'
;MKRSFMLGVLFWGCSFVANAQSEYEVGFARVSIEPDCSLISLPLAGYGYPREGRFTLEWVKKGMGVDVTEMTGYAGCLYALNRNGRLLKREISDQKGEWKVIGAPSDSLCLLAGLGKDLYACDKAGNIWKGKPENFPGARKKVGTFPGIQALTTLGECFYAVVEGKGLWEGRWENRQLRWKRVGEASSIISLAAYGERLYALTADGLLWQRYLGADKPWLKIAWLNGSTCAVRMKKIAVTGGRLYGLSEEEVVYIAEHSSLHALSASAVAIKSGKETAVIVGVDLTGFDYSLGAAVKREITRKRGIPAEAILINASHSHFAPVAQAFPTWGEHQQLPDSLYLNEFVKKGMIEAIEQALDRLEKSKLTFGRGTTAIGANRSLSGADALYDSALDVIQIQAKNHKGFIFLTGCHPVFRNEGRSGYTISPNFPGYARSRIEEKSGADMALFLQGCAGDINPRAWDPVETGVVLGDEVLRIIEKEGIPLRGKITYEMDSVLLPARVWSEDRIRQFREENRGQEGDVEAEKNVRWADMMLSHYAAGTVPQYMPVYIQIINIGNWRLVGLSREAVTQYGIAIKALQPDKYISVLGYCNDVPSYLPNAEHIKAGTYEGYNSFFWNAQPCLFPENVFDVVIKKVKEKF
;
A
#
# COMPACT_ATOMS: atom_id res chain seq x y z
N MET A 1 -2.48 -61.05 81.28
CA MET A 1 -1.86 -59.95 80.51
C MET A 1 -2.95 -59.22 79.73
N LYS A 2 -3.21 -57.95 80.04
CA LYS A 2 -4.14 -57.08 79.31
C LYS A 2 -3.45 -56.61 78.01
N ARG A 3 -4.16 -56.59 76.88
CA ARG A 3 -3.79 -55.78 75.72
C ARG A 3 -5.00 -54.99 75.23
N SER A 4 -4.81 -53.68 75.21
CA SER A 4 -5.74 -52.64 74.73
C SER A 4 -5.56 -52.34 73.24
N PHE A 5 -6.64 -51.81 72.69
CA PHE A 5 -6.88 -51.09 71.43
C PHE A 5 -5.75 -50.19 70.88
N MET A 6 -5.74 -49.98 69.56
CA MET A 6 -5.76 -48.62 68.99
C MET A 6 -6.30 -48.58 67.54
N LEU A 7 -7.27 -47.68 67.35
CA LEU A 7 -7.94 -47.29 66.10
C LEU A 7 -7.05 -46.26 65.36
N GLY A 8 -6.86 -46.41 64.05
CA GLY A 8 -6.13 -45.46 63.20
C GLY A 8 -7.04 -44.36 62.64
N VAL A 9 -6.63 -43.10 62.83
CA VAL A 9 -7.26 -41.88 62.28
C VAL A 9 -6.66 -41.58 60.90
N LEU A 10 -7.52 -41.40 59.89
CA LEU A 10 -7.16 -40.96 58.54
C LEU A 10 -7.16 -39.42 58.47
N PHE A 11 -6.01 -38.84 58.12
CA PHE A 11 -5.85 -37.41 57.84
C PHE A 11 -6.35 -37.08 56.41
N TRP A 12 -7.24 -36.10 56.31
CA TRP A 12 -7.68 -35.47 55.07
C TRP A 12 -6.62 -34.46 54.60
N GLY A 13 -6.05 -34.67 53.41
CA GLY A 13 -5.15 -33.72 52.76
C GLY A 13 -5.94 -32.70 51.93
N CYS A 14 -5.94 -31.44 52.35
CA CYS A 14 -6.39 -30.31 51.54
C CYS A 14 -5.56 -30.22 50.25
N SER A 15 -6.19 -30.45 49.10
CA SER A 15 -5.61 -30.12 47.80
C SER A 15 -5.62 -28.61 47.61
N PHE A 16 -4.44 -28.00 47.70
CA PHE A 16 -4.21 -26.66 47.18
C PHE A 16 -4.45 -26.70 45.66
N VAL A 17 -5.58 -26.16 45.21
CA VAL A 17 -5.76 -25.81 43.80
C VAL A 17 -4.86 -24.60 43.54
N ALA A 18 -3.64 -24.87 43.09
CA ALA A 18 -2.77 -23.84 42.54
C ALA A 18 -3.52 -23.20 41.37
N ASN A 19 -3.93 -21.94 41.53
CA ASN A 19 -4.39 -21.07 40.46
C ASN A 19 -3.22 -20.82 39.49
N ALA A 20 -2.87 -21.83 38.69
CA ALA A 20 -1.96 -21.67 37.57
C ALA A 20 -2.67 -20.76 36.57
N GLN A 21 -2.25 -19.49 36.55
CA GLN A 21 -2.58 -18.59 35.45
C GLN A 21 -2.22 -19.32 34.15
N SER A 22 -3.17 -19.42 33.20
CA SER A 22 -2.85 -19.91 31.86
C SER A 22 -1.77 -18.99 31.29
N GLU A 23 -0.52 -19.43 31.28
CA GLU A 23 0.59 -18.62 30.79
C GLU A 23 0.48 -18.54 29.27
N TYR A 24 0.17 -17.35 28.76
CA TYR A 24 0.34 -17.06 27.34
C TYR A 24 1.80 -16.76 27.09
N GLU A 25 2.30 -17.16 25.92
CA GLU A 25 3.54 -16.64 25.37
C GLU A 25 3.17 -15.65 24.27
N VAL A 26 3.74 -14.45 24.29
CA VAL A 26 3.42 -13.39 23.34
C VAL A 26 4.71 -12.84 22.77
N GLY A 27 4.73 -12.67 21.45
CA GLY A 27 5.82 -12.03 20.74
C GLY A 27 5.26 -11.04 19.72
N PHE A 28 6.02 -10.00 19.45
CA PHE A 28 5.61 -8.96 18.51
C PHE A 28 6.77 -8.52 17.63
N ALA A 29 6.44 -8.05 16.44
CA ALA A 29 7.39 -7.45 15.53
C ALA A 29 6.70 -6.42 14.63
N ARG A 30 7.47 -5.42 14.23
CA ARG A 30 7.11 -4.41 13.25
C ARG A 30 8.18 -4.38 12.17
N VAL A 31 7.76 -4.51 10.92
CA VAL A 31 8.62 -4.47 9.74
C VAL A 31 8.14 -3.33 8.85
N SER A 32 9.08 -2.54 8.35
CA SER A 32 8.77 -1.46 7.41
C SER A 32 8.25 -2.04 6.09
N ILE A 33 7.20 -1.41 5.54
CA ILE A 33 6.72 -1.67 4.18
C ILE A 33 6.80 -0.40 3.32
N GLU A 34 7.62 0.55 3.75
CA GLU A 34 7.92 1.76 3.01
C GLU A 34 8.70 1.41 1.72
N PRO A 35 8.34 1.97 0.55
CA PRO A 35 9.10 1.73 -0.67
C PRO A 35 10.50 2.36 -0.58
N ASP A 36 11.49 1.69 -1.15
CA ASP A 36 12.86 2.21 -1.28
C ASP A 36 13.11 2.81 -2.68
N CYS A 37 14.36 3.22 -2.96
CA CYS A 37 14.71 3.82 -4.25
C CYS A 37 14.76 2.85 -5.44
N SER A 38 14.50 1.55 -5.26
CA SER A 38 14.25 0.63 -6.38
C SER A 38 12.96 0.96 -7.13
N LEU A 39 12.06 1.69 -6.48
CA LEU A 39 10.84 2.26 -7.01
C LEU A 39 11.01 3.79 -7.10
N ILE A 40 10.70 4.38 -8.25
CA ILE A 40 10.86 5.82 -8.46
C ILE A 40 9.65 6.60 -7.95
N SER A 41 8.46 6.06 -8.19
CA SER A 41 7.22 6.64 -7.72
C SER A 41 6.14 5.58 -7.65
N LEU A 42 5.18 5.78 -6.77
CA LEU A 42 4.00 4.95 -6.66
C LEU A 42 2.74 5.83 -6.58
N PRO A 43 1.61 5.36 -7.14
CA PRO A 43 0.30 5.97 -6.93
C PRO A 43 -0.17 5.73 -5.49
N LEU A 44 -0.73 6.75 -4.84
CA LEU A 44 -1.41 6.61 -3.54
C LEU A 44 -2.87 6.18 -3.73
N ALA A 45 -3.32 5.21 -2.95
CA ALA A 45 -4.68 4.64 -3.06
C ALA A 45 -5.76 5.50 -2.38
N GLY A 46 -6.98 5.41 -2.90
CA GLY A 46 -8.18 5.77 -2.13
C GLY A 46 -8.81 7.15 -2.41
N TYR A 47 -8.29 7.93 -3.37
CA TYR A 47 -8.96 9.16 -3.82
C TYR A 47 -9.03 9.30 -5.35
N GLY A 48 -10.20 9.69 -5.86
CA GLY A 48 -10.43 9.94 -7.28
C GLY A 48 -9.91 11.31 -7.75
N TYR A 49 -9.55 12.19 -6.82
CA TYR A 49 -8.99 13.52 -7.07
C TYR A 49 -7.62 13.70 -6.41
N PRO A 50 -6.71 14.51 -7.02
CA PRO A 50 -6.84 15.13 -8.34
C PRO A 50 -6.84 14.09 -9.47
N ARG A 51 -7.47 14.41 -10.61
CA ARG A 51 -7.63 13.49 -11.76
C ARG A 51 -6.27 13.07 -12.33
N GLU A 52 -5.29 13.96 -12.24
CA GLU A 52 -3.92 13.75 -12.68
C GLU A 52 -3.22 12.64 -11.88
N GLY A 53 -3.68 12.39 -10.65
CA GLY A 53 -3.18 11.34 -9.75
C GLY A 53 -2.32 11.87 -8.61
N ARG A 54 -2.23 11.08 -7.54
CA ARG A 54 -1.36 11.35 -6.38
C ARG A 54 -0.19 10.38 -6.43
N PHE A 55 1.01 10.94 -6.60
CA PHE A 55 2.23 10.17 -6.73
C PHE A 55 3.20 10.53 -5.64
N THR A 56 3.93 9.53 -5.16
CA THR A 56 4.87 9.68 -4.04
C THR A 56 6.16 10.38 -4.44
N LEU A 57 6.39 10.70 -5.72
CA LEU A 57 7.65 11.32 -6.15
C LEU A 57 7.78 12.75 -5.64
N GLU A 58 8.98 13.05 -5.16
CA GLU A 58 9.44 14.37 -4.79
C GLU A 58 10.81 14.66 -5.40
N TRP A 59 10.99 15.91 -5.85
CA TRP A 59 12.28 16.40 -6.31
C TRP A 59 13.08 17.07 -5.17
N VAL A 60 14.19 16.44 -4.78
CA VAL A 60 15.11 16.98 -3.76
C VAL A 60 16.35 17.59 -4.42
N LYS A 61 16.62 18.86 -4.15
CA LYS A 61 17.74 19.61 -4.74
C LYS A 61 19.09 18.98 -4.35
N LYS A 62 19.96 18.74 -5.33
CA LYS A 62 21.32 18.20 -5.13
C LYS A 62 22.44 19.13 -5.59
N GLY A 63 22.15 20.21 -6.31
CA GLY A 63 23.16 21.21 -6.68
C GLY A 63 22.89 21.83 -8.04
N MET A 64 23.81 22.64 -8.54
CA MET A 64 23.67 23.30 -9.84
C MET A 64 24.17 22.40 -10.97
N GLY A 65 23.57 22.57 -12.15
CA GLY A 65 24.07 22.21 -13.46
C GLY A 65 25.05 23.25 -13.98
N VAL A 66 25.69 22.95 -15.11
CA VAL A 66 26.56 23.89 -15.84
C VAL A 66 26.15 23.90 -17.31
N ASP A 67 25.15 24.72 -17.63
CA ASP A 67 24.68 24.99 -18.99
C ASP A 67 24.42 23.72 -19.83
N VAL A 68 23.72 22.76 -19.22
CA VAL A 68 23.60 21.39 -19.71
C VAL A 68 22.50 21.28 -20.77
N THR A 69 22.83 20.74 -21.95
CA THR A 69 21.89 20.49 -23.05
C THR A 69 21.41 19.04 -23.10
N GLU A 70 22.22 18.10 -22.61
CA GLU A 70 21.89 16.68 -22.52
C GLU A 70 22.49 16.07 -21.26
N MET A 71 21.80 15.10 -20.65
CA MET A 71 22.25 14.40 -19.46
C MET A 71 21.87 12.91 -19.53
N THR A 72 22.83 12.03 -19.21
CA THR A 72 22.59 10.60 -19.01
C THR A 72 23.25 10.12 -17.72
N GLY A 73 22.70 9.07 -17.13
CA GLY A 73 23.32 8.38 -16.02
C GLY A 73 24.10 7.16 -16.52
N TYR A 74 25.29 6.93 -15.97
CA TYR A 74 26.12 5.79 -16.32
C TYR A 74 27.20 5.55 -15.26
N ALA A 75 27.40 4.29 -14.85
CA ALA A 75 28.49 3.85 -13.96
C ALA A 75 28.67 4.72 -12.70
N GLY A 76 27.59 5.00 -11.97
CA GLY A 76 27.62 5.81 -10.73
C GLY A 76 27.87 7.31 -10.96
N CYS A 77 27.80 7.77 -12.20
CA CYS A 77 28.03 9.16 -12.57
C CYS A 77 26.85 9.70 -13.39
N LEU A 78 26.70 11.02 -13.38
CA LEU A 78 25.97 11.78 -14.39
C LEU A 78 26.97 12.28 -15.42
N TYR A 79 26.66 12.04 -16.69
CA TYR A 79 27.39 12.59 -17.82
C TYR A 79 26.48 13.59 -18.54
N ALA A 80 27.05 14.72 -18.95
CA ALA A 80 26.29 15.76 -19.62
C ALA A 80 27.05 16.39 -20.77
N LEU A 81 26.32 16.92 -21.76
CA LEU A 81 26.86 17.87 -22.73
C LEU A 81 26.43 19.28 -22.33
N ASN A 82 27.32 20.26 -22.48
CA ASN A 82 26.93 21.67 -22.37
C ASN A 82 26.67 22.29 -23.75
N ARG A 83 26.23 23.56 -23.79
CA ARG A 83 25.96 24.27 -25.07
C ARG A 83 27.17 24.40 -25.98
N ASN A 84 28.38 24.35 -25.42
CA ASN A 84 29.64 24.37 -26.16
C ASN A 84 30.11 22.97 -26.62
N GLY A 85 29.25 21.94 -26.51
CA GLY A 85 29.55 20.57 -26.90
C GLY A 85 30.62 19.89 -26.04
N ARG A 86 30.97 20.44 -24.87
CA ARG A 86 31.91 19.80 -23.94
C ARG A 86 31.19 18.74 -23.13
N LEU A 87 31.84 17.59 -22.97
CA LEU A 87 31.38 16.53 -22.09
C LEU A 87 31.76 16.87 -20.64
N LEU A 88 30.81 16.68 -19.74
CA LEU A 88 30.90 16.93 -18.31
C LEU A 88 30.63 15.63 -17.58
N LYS A 89 31.30 15.43 -16.44
CA LYS A 89 31.08 14.31 -15.52
C LYS A 89 30.83 14.85 -14.12
N ARG A 90 29.82 14.32 -13.46
CA ARG A 90 29.54 14.53 -12.04
C ARG A 90 29.39 13.18 -11.35
N GLU A 91 30.15 12.95 -10.29
CA GLU A 91 30.04 11.74 -9.49
C GLU A 91 28.90 11.91 -8.48
N ILE A 92 28.05 10.89 -8.32
CA ILE A 92 26.91 11.02 -7.39
C ILE A 92 27.33 10.89 -5.93
N SER A 93 28.50 10.31 -5.67
CA SER A 93 29.13 10.24 -4.34
C SER A 93 29.76 11.56 -3.91
N ASP A 94 29.99 12.50 -4.85
CA ASP A 94 30.55 13.80 -4.52
C ASP A 94 29.48 14.67 -3.84
N GLN A 95 29.69 14.94 -2.55
CA GLN A 95 28.81 15.78 -1.75
C GLN A 95 28.77 17.23 -2.23
N LYS A 96 29.84 17.74 -2.88
CA LYS A 96 29.86 19.08 -3.46
C LYS A 96 29.09 19.12 -4.79
N GLY A 97 28.96 17.99 -5.45
CA GLY A 97 28.22 17.85 -6.70
C GLY A 97 28.86 18.61 -7.86
N GLU A 98 30.20 18.69 -7.90
CA GLU A 98 30.91 19.47 -8.90
C GLU A 98 30.91 18.77 -10.26
N TRP A 99 30.70 19.55 -11.33
CA TRP A 99 30.84 19.08 -12.70
C TRP A 99 32.28 19.28 -13.17
N LYS A 100 32.89 18.21 -13.67
CA LYS A 100 34.24 18.22 -14.26
C LYS A 100 34.13 18.11 -15.77
N VAL A 101 34.82 19.00 -16.50
CA VAL A 101 34.97 18.88 -17.95
C VAL A 101 35.86 17.68 -18.26
N ILE A 102 35.36 16.78 -19.09
CA ILE A 102 36.10 15.61 -19.58
C ILE A 102 36.03 15.60 -21.11
N GLY A 103 37.18 15.46 -21.78
CA GLY A 103 37.23 15.43 -23.24
C GLY A 103 37.13 16.79 -23.94
N ALA A 104 37.43 16.77 -25.25
CA ALA A 104 37.38 17.93 -26.13
C ALA A 104 35.93 18.29 -26.53
N PRO A 105 35.63 19.55 -26.89
CA PRO A 105 34.32 19.92 -27.41
C PRO A 105 34.00 19.18 -28.72
N SER A 106 32.71 18.93 -28.97
CA SER A 106 32.22 18.39 -30.23
C SER A 106 30.91 19.06 -30.61
N ASP A 107 30.92 19.81 -31.70
CA ASP A 107 29.78 20.63 -32.13
C ASP A 107 28.61 19.82 -32.73
N SER A 108 28.82 18.53 -32.99
CA SER A 108 27.83 17.68 -33.65
C SER A 108 26.95 16.84 -32.72
N LEU A 109 27.39 16.56 -31.49
CA LEU A 109 26.71 15.61 -30.59
C LEU A 109 25.54 16.28 -29.86
N CYS A 110 24.42 15.57 -29.74
CA CYS A 110 23.21 16.08 -29.09
C CYS A 110 22.57 15.13 -28.08
N LEU A 111 22.80 13.82 -28.16
CA LEU A 111 22.25 12.83 -27.23
C LEU A 111 23.35 11.98 -26.61
N LEU A 112 23.16 11.51 -25.38
CA LEU A 112 24.09 10.61 -24.68
C LEU A 112 23.36 9.37 -24.16
N ALA A 113 24.05 8.24 -24.11
CA ALA A 113 23.62 7.04 -23.41
C ALA A 113 24.83 6.23 -22.94
N GLY A 114 24.70 5.47 -21.85
CA GLY A 114 25.77 4.61 -21.32
C GLY A 114 25.44 3.14 -21.46
N LEU A 115 26.33 2.33 -22.03
CA LEU A 115 26.08 0.88 -22.18
C LEU A 115 27.36 0.07 -22.03
N GLY A 116 27.32 -0.92 -21.14
CA GLY A 116 28.45 -1.79 -20.86
C GLY A 116 29.63 -1.01 -20.28
N LYS A 117 30.73 -0.92 -21.04
CA LYS A 117 31.96 -0.20 -20.67
C LYS A 117 32.16 1.09 -21.46
N ASP A 118 31.14 1.56 -22.17
CA ASP A 118 31.27 2.58 -23.19
C ASP A 118 30.17 3.64 -23.07
N LEU A 119 30.51 4.87 -23.45
CA LEU A 119 29.54 5.91 -23.73
C LEU A 119 29.17 5.90 -25.21
N TYR A 120 27.91 6.18 -25.46
CA TYR A 120 27.35 6.36 -26.77
C TYR A 120 26.82 7.78 -26.90
N ALA A 121 26.92 8.35 -28.09
CA ALA A 121 26.28 9.61 -28.41
C ALA A 121 25.67 9.58 -29.80
N CYS A 122 24.59 10.34 -29.96
CA CYS A 122 24.01 10.61 -31.26
C CYS A 122 24.39 12.01 -31.71
N ASP A 123 24.68 12.20 -32.99
CA ASP A 123 24.73 13.52 -33.61
C ASP A 123 23.38 13.91 -34.24
N LYS A 124 23.27 15.18 -34.66
CA LYS A 124 22.05 15.72 -35.29
C LYS A 124 21.64 15.01 -36.59
N ALA A 125 22.57 14.30 -37.25
CA ALA A 125 22.27 13.51 -38.44
C ALA A 125 21.80 12.08 -38.12
N GLY A 126 21.74 11.71 -36.83
CA GLY A 126 21.36 10.38 -36.38
C GLY A 126 22.52 9.38 -36.35
N ASN A 127 23.77 9.79 -36.55
CA ASN A 127 24.89 8.85 -36.43
C ASN A 127 25.15 8.54 -34.96
N ILE A 128 25.34 7.26 -34.68
CA ILE A 128 25.60 6.75 -33.34
C ILE A 128 27.09 6.46 -33.22
N TRP A 129 27.70 7.13 -32.26
CA TRP A 129 29.11 7.07 -31.96
C TRP A 129 29.32 6.35 -30.63
N LYS A 130 30.38 5.55 -30.54
CA LYS A 130 30.78 4.81 -29.36
C LYS A 130 32.20 5.20 -28.96
N GLY A 131 32.47 5.38 -27.67
CA GLY A 131 33.83 5.54 -27.16
C GLY A 131 33.96 5.36 -25.65
N LYS A 132 35.20 5.42 -25.17
CA LYS A 132 35.51 5.31 -23.75
C LYS A 132 35.29 6.65 -23.04
N PRO A 133 34.66 6.68 -21.85
CA PRO A 133 34.33 7.93 -21.17
C PRO A 133 35.51 8.90 -21.03
N GLU A 134 36.72 8.38 -20.80
CA GLU A 134 37.92 9.17 -20.53
C GLU A 134 38.42 9.95 -21.75
N ASN A 135 38.13 9.44 -22.96
CA ASN A 135 38.62 9.98 -24.23
C ASN A 135 37.48 10.44 -25.16
N PHE A 136 36.22 10.38 -24.71
CA PHE A 136 35.05 10.80 -25.47
C PHE A 136 34.86 12.33 -25.34
N PRO A 137 34.46 13.06 -26.40
CA PRO A 137 34.07 12.60 -27.74
C PRO A 137 35.21 12.43 -28.75
N GLY A 138 36.48 12.65 -28.37
CA GLY A 138 37.63 12.64 -29.29
C GLY A 138 37.89 11.27 -29.94
N ALA A 139 38.16 10.25 -29.13
CA ALA A 139 38.35 8.87 -29.62
C ALA A 139 37.00 8.15 -29.71
N ARG A 140 36.34 8.23 -30.88
CA ARG A 140 35.02 7.63 -31.12
C ARG A 140 34.96 6.82 -32.42
N LYS A 141 34.13 5.78 -32.43
CA LYS A 141 33.82 4.95 -33.60
C LYS A 141 32.35 5.04 -33.94
N LYS A 142 32.02 5.27 -35.22
CA LYS A 142 30.63 5.17 -35.70
C LYS A 142 30.20 3.70 -35.69
N VAL A 143 29.05 3.42 -35.07
CA VAL A 143 28.52 2.07 -34.89
C VAL A 143 27.14 1.87 -35.53
N GLY A 144 26.47 2.95 -35.94
CA GLY A 144 25.19 2.90 -36.62
C GLY A 144 24.69 4.28 -37.03
N THR A 145 23.55 4.31 -37.70
CA THR A 145 22.81 5.52 -38.02
C THR A 145 21.31 5.25 -37.84
N PHE A 146 20.61 6.13 -37.14
CA PHE A 146 19.16 6.11 -37.00
C PHE A 146 18.66 7.57 -36.94
N PRO A 147 18.16 8.11 -38.06
CA PRO A 147 17.79 9.53 -38.15
C PRO A 147 16.57 9.90 -37.30
N GLY A 148 16.54 11.13 -36.79
CA GLY A 148 15.37 11.71 -36.12
C GLY A 148 15.20 11.31 -34.66
N ILE A 149 16.22 10.78 -33.99
CA ILE A 149 16.16 10.48 -32.56
C ILE A 149 16.00 11.79 -31.76
N GLN A 150 14.96 11.84 -30.93
CA GLN A 150 14.68 12.95 -30.01
C GLN A 150 15.19 12.67 -28.58
N ALA A 151 15.07 11.41 -28.15
CA ALA A 151 15.56 10.96 -26.84
C ALA A 151 16.14 9.56 -26.98
N LEU A 152 17.20 9.28 -26.24
CA LEU A 152 17.95 8.03 -26.29
C LEU A 152 18.29 7.57 -24.87
N THR A 153 18.10 6.30 -24.59
CA THR A 153 18.60 5.65 -23.38
C THR A 153 18.97 4.20 -23.66
N THR A 154 19.45 3.49 -22.65
CA THR A 154 19.94 2.11 -22.75
C THR A 154 19.45 1.31 -21.56
N LEU A 155 19.06 0.06 -21.80
CA LEU A 155 18.65 -0.87 -20.74
C LEU A 155 19.05 -2.29 -21.12
N GLY A 156 19.71 -3.00 -20.21
CA GLY A 156 20.34 -4.28 -20.52
C GLY A 156 21.37 -4.11 -21.64
N GLU A 157 21.22 -4.86 -22.73
CA GLU A 157 22.07 -4.75 -23.93
C GLU A 157 21.43 -3.96 -25.09
N CYS A 158 20.28 -3.32 -24.84
CA CYS A 158 19.46 -2.67 -25.86
C CYS A 158 19.52 -1.14 -25.77
N PHE A 159 19.33 -0.49 -26.91
CA PHE A 159 19.06 0.94 -27.00
C PHE A 159 17.56 1.18 -27.09
N TYR A 160 17.10 2.28 -26.52
CA TYR A 160 15.73 2.74 -26.63
C TYR A 160 15.74 4.18 -27.12
N ALA A 161 15.06 4.43 -28.23
CA ALA A 161 15.00 5.71 -28.88
C ALA A 161 13.55 6.13 -29.10
N VAL A 162 13.25 7.40 -28.84
CA VAL A 162 12.00 8.01 -29.29
C VAL A 162 12.29 8.80 -30.56
N VAL A 163 11.46 8.58 -31.57
CA VAL A 163 11.47 9.31 -32.82
C VAL A 163 10.10 9.99 -32.97
N GLU A 164 10.10 11.32 -33.05
CA GLU A 164 8.89 12.11 -33.12
C GLU A 164 7.98 11.67 -34.27
N GLY A 165 6.69 11.48 -33.99
CA GLY A 165 5.70 10.96 -34.94
C GLY A 165 5.87 9.49 -35.34
N LYS A 166 6.93 8.79 -34.87
CA LYS A 166 7.20 7.38 -35.17
C LYS A 166 7.21 6.47 -33.95
N GLY A 167 7.15 7.03 -32.75
CA GLY A 167 7.01 6.31 -31.48
C GLY A 167 8.33 5.83 -30.89
N LEU A 168 8.25 4.77 -30.07
CA LEU A 168 9.35 4.15 -29.34
C LEU A 168 9.98 3.01 -30.16
N TRP A 169 11.30 3.01 -30.24
CA TRP A 169 12.11 2.06 -30.98
C TRP A 169 13.13 1.38 -30.08
N GLU A 170 13.30 0.08 -30.25
CA GLU A 170 14.32 -0.73 -29.61
C GLU A 170 15.43 -1.04 -30.62
N GLY A 171 16.67 -0.76 -30.23
CA GLY A 171 17.88 -1.03 -31.01
C GLY A 171 18.66 -2.20 -30.42
N ARG A 172 18.86 -3.26 -31.20
CA ARG A 172 19.62 -4.47 -30.80
C ARG A 172 20.81 -4.72 -31.72
N TRP A 173 21.82 -5.38 -31.17
CA TRP A 173 22.98 -5.82 -31.95
C TRP A 173 22.67 -7.11 -32.69
N GLU A 174 22.74 -7.08 -34.01
CA GLU A 174 22.61 -8.25 -34.88
C GLU A 174 23.76 -8.27 -35.88
N ASN A 175 24.57 -9.34 -35.90
CA ASN A 175 25.74 -9.45 -36.79
C ASN A 175 26.66 -8.21 -36.76
N ARG A 176 26.88 -7.66 -35.56
CA ARG A 176 27.69 -6.45 -35.30
C ARG A 176 27.12 -5.16 -35.90
N GLN A 177 25.87 -5.17 -36.34
CA GLN A 177 25.12 -4.01 -36.81
C GLN A 177 23.98 -3.70 -35.84
N LEU A 178 23.67 -2.43 -35.66
CA LEU A 178 22.53 -2.02 -34.84
C LEU A 178 21.25 -2.06 -35.68
N ARG A 179 20.28 -2.89 -35.28
CA ARG A 179 18.98 -3.05 -35.92
C ARG A 179 17.89 -2.48 -35.03
N TRP A 180 16.96 -1.75 -35.64
CA TRP A 180 15.91 -1.03 -34.93
C TRP A 180 14.55 -1.61 -35.24
N LYS A 181 13.75 -1.83 -34.20
CA LYS A 181 12.37 -2.30 -34.30
C LYS A 181 11.46 -1.37 -33.50
N ARG A 182 10.30 -1.03 -34.06
CA ARG A 182 9.28 -0.28 -33.33
C ARG A 182 8.67 -1.16 -32.24
N VAL A 183 8.56 -0.63 -31.02
CA VAL A 183 8.07 -1.36 -29.85
C VAL A 183 6.92 -0.66 -29.11
N GLY A 184 6.54 0.55 -29.51
CA GLY A 184 5.34 1.19 -28.98
C GLY A 184 5.13 2.63 -29.41
N GLU A 185 4.03 3.22 -28.94
CA GLU A 185 3.78 4.65 -29.06
C GLU A 185 4.65 5.46 -28.10
N ALA A 186 4.96 6.69 -28.50
CA ALA A 186 5.65 7.68 -27.70
C ALA A 186 5.40 9.06 -28.33
N SER A 187 4.81 9.96 -27.56
CA SER A 187 4.44 11.30 -28.02
C SER A 187 4.93 12.33 -27.02
N SER A 188 5.46 13.44 -27.52
CA SER A 188 5.90 14.58 -26.71
C SER A 188 7.00 14.28 -25.68
N ILE A 189 7.72 13.16 -25.82
CA ILE A 189 8.82 12.76 -24.93
C ILE A 189 10.09 13.54 -25.31
N ILE A 190 10.66 14.26 -24.34
CA ILE A 190 11.87 15.08 -24.51
C ILE A 190 13.12 14.47 -23.88
N SER A 191 12.96 13.48 -22.99
CA SER A 191 14.06 12.80 -22.33
C SER A 191 13.65 11.39 -21.88
N LEU A 192 14.59 10.46 -21.98
CA LEU A 192 14.42 9.07 -21.58
C LEU A 192 15.50 8.68 -20.56
N ALA A 193 15.09 7.86 -19.60
CA ALA A 193 16.00 7.13 -18.75
C ALA A 193 15.50 5.69 -18.59
N ALA A 194 16.34 4.81 -18.06
CA ALA A 194 15.96 3.42 -17.86
C ALA A 194 16.62 2.84 -16.60
N TYR A 195 15.88 1.98 -15.91
CA TYR A 195 16.37 1.30 -14.71
C TYR A 195 15.54 0.07 -14.38
N GLY A 196 16.21 -1.01 -13.95
CA GLY A 196 15.58 -2.31 -13.73
C GLY A 196 15.00 -2.85 -15.04
N GLU A 197 13.69 -3.04 -15.07
CA GLU A 197 12.94 -3.50 -16.26
C GLU A 197 11.99 -2.41 -16.80
N ARG A 198 12.29 -1.14 -16.51
CA ARG A 198 11.42 -0.01 -16.81
C ARG A 198 12.14 1.09 -17.58
N LEU A 199 11.43 1.66 -18.54
CA LEU A 199 11.74 2.94 -19.16
C LEU A 199 11.01 4.05 -18.42
N TYR A 200 11.66 5.21 -18.34
CA TYR A 200 11.11 6.43 -17.79
C TYR A 200 11.17 7.51 -18.85
N ALA A 201 10.09 8.25 -19.00
CA ALA A 201 9.98 9.31 -19.98
C ALA A 201 9.53 10.60 -19.32
N LEU A 202 10.18 11.70 -19.71
CA LEU A 202 9.77 13.05 -19.40
C LEU A 202 9.17 13.68 -20.65
N THR A 203 7.99 14.26 -20.54
CA THR A 203 7.35 15.00 -21.62
C THR A 203 7.55 16.51 -21.47
N ALA A 204 7.38 17.25 -22.57
CA ALA A 204 7.61 18.69 -22.60
C ALA A 204 6.73 19.47 -21.60
N ASP A 205 5.51 19.01 -21.35
CA ASP A 205 4.55 19.55 -20.37
C ASP A 205 4.88 19.17 -18.90
N GLY A 206 5.98 18.44 -18.66
CA GLY A 206 6.47 18.13 -17.32
C GLY A 206 5.84 16.90 -16.67
N LEU A 207 5.18 16.03 -17.45
CA LEU A 207 4.72 14.73 -16.96
C LEU A 207 5.88 13.72 -16.96
N LEU A 208 5.88 12.87 -15.94
CA LEU A 208 6.74 11.69 -15.90
C LEU A 208 5.89 10.44 -16.11
N TRP A 209 6.41 9.56 -16.97
CA TRP A 209 5.80 8.30 -17.32
C TRP A 209 6.79 7.17 -17.08
N GLN A 210 6.26 6.01 -16.71
CA GLN A 210 7.00 4.76 -16.70
C GLN A 210 6.38 3.77 -17.67
N ARG A 211 7.19 2.85 -18.17
CA ARG A 211 6.73 1.73 -18.98
C ARG A 211 7.59 0.51 -18.72
N TYR A 212 6.94 -0.62 -18.45
CA TYR A 212 7.61 -1.92 -18.44
C TYR A 212 8.03 -2.33 -19.84
N LEU A 213 9.13 -3.06 -19.94
CA LEU A 213 9.53 -3.67 -21.21
C LEU A 213 8.51 -4.72 -21.67
N GLY A 214 8.38 -4.86 -23.00
CA GLY A 214 7.48 -5.81 -23.63
C GLY A 214 6.58 -5.18 -24.68
N ALA A 215 6.09 -6.02 -25.59
CA ALA A 215 5.05 -5.62 -26.54
C ALA A 215 3.79 -5.21 -25.78
N ASP A 216 3.10 -4.18 -26.27
CA ASP A 216 1.77 -3.75 -25.81
C ASP A 216 1.67 -3.32 -24.34
N LYS A 217 2.79 -3.00 -23.69
CA LYS A 217 2.79 -2.40 -22.35
C LYS A 217 2.43 -0.90 -22.43
N PRO A 218 1.42 -0.42 -21.68
CA PRO A 218 1.07 1.00 -21.68
C PRO A 218 2.14 1.84 -20.98
N TRP A 219 2.13 3.14 -21.28
CA TRP A 219 2.83 4.13 -20.46
C TRP A 219 1.93 4.50 -19.28
N LEU A 220 2.44 4.40 -18.07
CA LEU A 220 1.74 4.76 -16.85
C LEU A 220 2.32 6.06 -16.30
N LYS A 221 1.45 7.03 -16.01
CA LYS A 221 1.87 8.27 -15.37
C LYS A 221 2.40 7.98 -13.97
N ILE A 222 3.50 8.61 -13.60
CA ILE A 222 4.16 8.45 -12.30
C ILE A 222 4.48 9.76 -11.60
N ALA A 223 4.37 10.90 -12.28
CA ALA A 223 4.39 12.23 -11.65
C ALA A 223 3.86 13.28 -12.63
N TRP A 224 3.51 14.43 -12.09
CA TRP A 224 3.13 15.63 -12.85
C TRP A 224 3.50 16.87 -12.03
N LEU A 225 3.53 18.04 -12.66
CA LEU A 225 3.84 19.32 -12.03
C LEU A 225 2.69 19.76 -11.10
N ASN A 226 2.66 19.21 -9.88
CA ASN A 226 1.58 19.39 -8.91
C ASN A 226 1.75 20.64 -8.01
N GLY A 227 2.83 21.40 -8.18
CA GLY A 227 3.12 22.60 -7.38
C GLY A 227 3.49 22.33 -5.93
N SER A 228 3.57 21.06 -5.51
CA SER A 228 3.92 20.64 -4.16
C SER A 228 5.19 19.78 -4.14
N THR A 229 5.08 18.44 -4.19
CA THR A 229 6.25 17.55 -4.24
C THR A 229 6.99 17.62 -5.59
N CYS A 230 6.27 18.00 -6.64
CA CYS A 230 6.79 18.25 -7.99
C CYS A 230 6.45 19.68 -8.39
N ALA A 231 7.22 20.64 -7.89
CA ALA A 231 7.01 22.07 -8.13
C ALA A 231 7.92 22.68 -9.22
N VAL A 232 8.88 21.92 -9.73
CA VAL A 232 9.90 22.41 -10.67
C VAL A 232 9.81 21.66 -11.98
N ARG A 233 9.85 22.39 -13.10
CA ARG A 233 9.85 21.81 -14.44
C ARG A 233 11.23 21.23 -14.76
N MET A 234 11.26 19.94 -15.06
CA MET A 234 12.45 19.26 -15.55
C MET A 234 12.56 19.40 -17.05
N LYS A 235 13.79 19.52 -17.57
CA LYS A 235 14.11 19.44 -19.00
C LYS A 235 14.83 18.15 -19.40
N LYS A 236 15.51 17.50 -18.46
CA LYS A 236 16.20 16.22 -18.67
C LYS A 236 16.06 15.30 -17.46
N ILE A 237 16.05 13.99 -17.72
CA ILE A 237 16.10 12.95 -16.71
C ILE A 237 17.25 11.97 -16.99
N ALA A 238 17.79 11.40 -15.94
CA ALA A 238 18.84 10.38 -16.01
C ALA A 238 18.71 9.42 -14.84
N VAL A 239 19.07 8.14 -15.02
CA VAL A 239 19.16 7.19 -13.90
C VAL A 239 20.58 6.69 -13.73
N THR A 240 21.10 6.76 -12.51
CA THR A 240 22.38 6.17 -12.12
C THR A 240 22.34 5.80 -10.63
N GLY A 241 23.09 4.77 -10.23
CA GLY A 241 23.05 4.30 -8.83
C GLY A 241 21.65 3.87 -8.36
N GLY A 242 20.78 3.46 -9.29
CA GLY A 242 19.39 3.12 -9.01
C GLY A 242 18.49 4.29 -8.63
N ARG A 243 18.91 5.54 -8.88
CA ARG A 243 18.11 6.73 -8.57
C ARG A 243 17.87 7.57 -9.80
N LEU A 244 16.66 8.11 -9.91
CA LEU A 244 16.31 9.08 -10.95
C LEU A 244 16.82 10.47 -10.55
N TYR A 245 17.48 11.11 -11.47
CA TYR A 245 17.91 12.49 -11.39
C TYR A 245 17.17 13.32 -12.44
N GLY A 246 16.79 14.52 -12.05
CA GLY A 246 16.18 15.52 -12.92
C GLY A 246 17.10 16.72 -13.04
N LEU A 247 17.13 17.35 -14.21
CA LEU A 247 17.74 18.65 -14.41
C LEU A 247 16.65 19.64 -14.80
N SER A 248 16.51 20.73 -14.03
CA SER A 248 15.50 21.76 -14.27
C SER A 248 15.90 22.73 -15.37
N GLU A 249 14.93 23.52 -15.85
CA GLU A 249 15.17 24.63 -16.80
C GLU A 249 16.13 25.69 -16.24
N GLU A 250 16.17 25.85 -14.92
CA GLU A 250 17.05 26.77 -14.18
C GLU A 250 18.46 26.20 -13.92
N GLU A 251 18.83 25.12 -14.61
CA GLU A 251 20.11 24.42 -14.43
C GLU A 251 20.31 23.94 -12.98
N VAL A 252 19.30 23.34 -12.36
CA VAL A 252 19.44 22.73 -11.03
C VAL A 252 19.25 21.21 -11.14
N VAL A 253 20.17 20.46 -10.55
CA VAL A 253 20.11 19.00 -10.47
C VAL A 253 19.31 18.60 -9.23
N TYR A 254 18.30 17.76 -9.44
CA TYR A 254 17.46 17.15 -8.44
C TYR A 254 17.63 15.64 -8.45
N ILE A 255 17.28 15.01 -7.34
CA ILE A 255 17.08 13.56 -7.24
C ILE A 255 15.60 13.31 -6.94
N ALA A 256 15.06 12.22 -7.46
CA ALA A 256 13.75 11.73 -7.10
C ALA A 256 13.84 10.92 -5.79
N GLU A 257 12.99 11.26 -4.83
CA GLU A 257 12.79 10.51 -3.59
C GLU A 257 11.29 10.31 -3.35
N HIS A 258 10.91 9.35 -2.51
CA HIS A 258 9.54 9.23 -2.06
C HIS A 258 9.26 10.26 -0.96
N SER A 259 8.25 11.11 -1.15
CA SER A 259 7.72 11.93 -0.07
C SER A 259 7.04 11.00 0.94
N SER A 260 7.65 10.83 2.11
CA SER A 260 7.25 9.82 3.09
C SER A 260 7.56 10.28 4.51
N LEU A 261 6.75 9.84 5.48
CA LEU A 261 7.07 9.95 6.91
C LEU A 261 7.92 8.78 7.43
N HIS A 262 8.22 7.79 6.59
CA HIS A 262 8.97 6.57 6.92
C HIS A 262 8.39 5.80 8.11
N ALA A 263 7.07 5.61 8.09
CA ALA A 263 6.31 5.06 9.22
C ALA A 263 5.28 3.99 8.79
N LEU A 264 5.25 3.59 7.52
CA LEU A 264 4.37 2.56 6.99
C LEU A 264 4.91 1.17 7.37
N SER A 265 4.08 0.34 7.99
CA SER A 265 4.54 -0.93 8.54
C SER A 265 3.55 -2.08 8.40
N ALA A 266 4.08 -3.30 8.40
CA ALA A 266 3.37 -4.50 8.81
C ALA A 266 3.77 -4.82 10.26
N SER A 267 2.78 -4.94 11.15
CA SER A 267 2.99 -5.23 12.57
C SER A 267 2.23 -6.51 12.94
N ALA A 268 2.89 -7.45 13.63
CA ALA A 268 2.30 -8.71 14.03
C ALA A 268 2.43 -8.94 15.53
N VAL A 269 1.38 -9.52 16.13
CA VAL A 269 1.39 -10.06 17.49
C VAL A 269 1.04 -11.54 17.41
N ALA A 270 1.96 -12.41 17.83
CA ALA A 270 1.74 -13.84 17.96
C ALA A 270 1.44 -14.16 19.43
N ILE A 271 0.37 -14.91 19.68
CA ILE A 271 -0.10 -15.30 21.02
C ILE A 271 -0.24 -16.80 21.05
N LYS A 272 0.47 -17.46 21.96
CA LYS A 272 0.51 -18.92 22.09
C LYS A 272 0.01 -19.37 23.45
N SER A 273 -0.75 -20.47 23.48
CA SER A 273 -1.20 -21.15 24.69
C SER A 273 -1.17 -22.66 24.46
N GLY A 274 -0.27 -23.35 25.14
CA GLY A 274 -0.04 -24.78 24.90
C GLY A 274 0.45 -25.04 23.47
N LYS A 275 -0.33 -25.77 22.68
CA LYS A 275 -0.02 -26.08 21.27
C LYS A 275 -0.63 -25.08 20.28
N GLU A 276 -1.59 -24.28 20.72
CA GLU A 276 -2.33 -23.36 19.86
C GLU A 276 -1.64 -22.01 19.81
N THR A 277 -1.58 -21.43 18.62
CA THR A 277 -1.02 -20.10 18.37
C THR A 277 -1.97 -19.33 17.47
N ALA A 278 -2.35 -18.12 17.87
CA ALA A 278 -3.04 -17.14 17.04
C ALA A 278 -2.08 -16.01 16.66
N VAL A 279 -2.22 -15.47 15.46
CA VAL A 279 -1.42 -14.34 14.96
C VAL A 279 -2.36 -13.24 14.48
N ILE A 280 -2.17 -12.04 15.01
CA ILE A 280 -2.94 -10.86 14.64
C ILE A 280 -1.99 -9.88 13.96
N VAL A 281 -2.33 -9.47 12.74
CA VAL A 281 -1.49 -8.62 11.89
C VAL A 281 -2.26 -7.35 11.53
N GLY A 282 -1.66 -6.20 11.80
CA GLY A 282 -2.10 -4.90 11.29
C GLY A 282 -1.12 -4.43 10.21
N VAL A 283 -1.64 -3.99 9.06
CA VAL A 283 -0.84 -3.51 7.94
C VAL A 283 -1.29 -2.11 7.52
N ASP A 284 -0.33 -1.20 7.38
CA ASP A 284 -0.60 0.17 6.99
C ASP A 284 -0.85 0.29 5.47
N LEU A 285 -2.06 -0.05 5.03
CA LEU A 285 -2.52 0.00 3.64
C LEU A 285 -3.96 0.51 3.59
N THR A 286 -4.40 1.02 2.43
CA THR A 286 -5.82 1.30 2.19
C THR A 286 -6.63 0.01 2.18
N GLY A 287 -6.15 -1.02 1.49
CA GLY A 287 -6.82 -2.32 1.39
C GLY A 287 -5.89 -3.33 0.74
N PHE A 288 -6.31 -4.59 0.76
CA PHE A 288 -5.68 -5.66 0.02
C PHE A 288 -6.70 -6.70 -0.44
N ASP A 289 -6.40 -7.36 -1.55
CA ASP A 289 -7.22 -8.46 -2.07
C ASP A 289 -7.00 -9.75 -1.28
N TYR A 290 -8.04 -10.60 -1.24
CA TYR A 290 -7.97 -11.95 -0.68
C TYR A 290 -6.72 -12.74 -1.10
N SER A 291 -6.30 -12.61 -2.37
CA SER A 291 -5.16 -13.34 -2.93
C SER A 291 -3.84 -13.04 -2.21
N LEU A 292 -3.62 -11.78 -1.81
CA LEU A 292 -2.43 -11.37 -1.06
C LEU A 292 -2.45 -11.97 0.34
N GLY A 293 -3.57 -11.82 1.06
CA GLY A 293 -3.74 -12.37 2.40
C GLY A 293 -3.58 -13.91 2.40
N ALA A 294 -4.21 -14.59 1.44
CA ALA A 294 -4.09 -16.04 1.28
C ALA A 294 -2.65 -16.49 0.97
N ALA A 295 -1.89 -15.73 0.18
CA ALA A 295 -0.49 -16.03 -0.12
C ALA A 295 0.39 -15.93 1.14
N VAL A 296 0.21 -14.89 1.95
CA VAL A 296 0.91 -14.73 3.25
C VAL A 296 0.56 -15.89 4.17
N LYS A 297 -0.74 -16.17 4.38
CA LYS A 297 -1.19 -17.25 5.27
C LYS A 297 -0.63 -18.60 4.84
N ARG A 298 -0.69 -18.93 3.55
CA ARG A 298 -0.15 -20.18 2.99
C ARG A 298 1.34 -20.34 3.27
N GLU A 299 2.11 -19.26 3.12
CA GLU A 299 3.55 -19.29 3.36
C GLU A 299 3.87 -19.52 4.84
N ILE A 300 3.14 -18.86 5.74
CA ILE A 300 3.28 -19.07 7.20
C ILE A 300 2.85 -20.48 7.61
N THR A 301 1.74 -21.01 7.08
CA THR A 301 1.32 -22.39 7.31
C THR A 301 2.42 -23.37 6.88
N ARG A 302 2.98 -23.18 5.69
CA ARG A 302 4.04 -24.02 5.14
C ARG A 302 5.31 -23.99 5.99
N LYS A 303 5.74 -22.81 6.44
CA LYS A 303 7.01 -22.63 7.16
C LYS A 303 6.93 -22.90 8.66
N ARG A 304 5.79 -22.56 9.29
CA ARG A 304 5.65 -22.49 10.75
C ARG A 304 4.54 -23.40 11.30
N GLY A 305 3.79 -24.08 10.42
CA GLY A 305 2.70 -24.98 10.81
C GLY A 305 1.48 -24.29 11.41
N ILE A 306 1.38 -22.95 11.30
CA ILE A 306 0.24 -22.19 11.82
C ILE A 306 -0.90 -22.21 10.80
N PRO A 307 -2.10 -22.70 11.17
CA PRO A 307 -3.22 -22.78 10.23
C PRO A 307 -3.72 -21.39 9.81
N ALA A 308 -4.28 -21.29 8.62
CA ALA A 308 -4.66 -20.01 8.00
C ALA A 308 -5.76 -19.28 8.79
N GLU A 309 -6.67 -20.03 9.40
CA GLU A 309 -7.74 -19.55 10.27
C GLU A 309 -7.23 -18.98 11.60
N ALA A 310 -5.99 -19.29 12.00
CA ALA A 310 -5.36 -18.71 13.18
C ALA A 310 -4.64 -17.38 12.91
N ILE A 311 -4.53 -16.97 11.64
CA ILE A 311 -3.84 -15.74 11.22
C ILE A 311 -4.90 -14.74 10.76
N LEU A 312 -5.07 -13.64 11.47
CA LEU A 312 -5.95 -12.52 11.10
C LEU A 312 -5.09 -11.38 10.56
N ILE A 313 -5.44 -10.86 9.38
CA ILE A 313 -4.77 -9.70 8.77
C ILE A 313 -5.80 -8.58 8.63
N ASN A 314 -5.49 -7.40 9.15
CA ASN A 314 -6.34 -6.21 9.15
C ASN A 314 -5.60 -5.02 8.52
N ALA A 315 -6.23 -4.32 7.59
CA ALA A 315 -5.69 -3.06 7.06
C ALA A 315 -6.06 -1.90 7.99
N SER A 316 -5.09 -1.03 8.31
CA SER A 316 -5.39 0.23 9.04
C SER A 316 -6.29 1.18 8.23
N HIS A 317 -6.38 0.92 6.92
CA HIS A 317 -7.17 1.63 5.92
C HIS A 317 -6.61 3.01 5.52
N SER A 318 -5.31 3.27 5.72
CA SER A 318 -4.69 4.56 5.34
C SER A 318 -4.84 4.85 3.84
N HIS A 319 -5.49 5.97 3.49
CA HIS A 319 -5.57 6.49 2.11
C HIS A 319 -4.31 7.26 1.65
N PHE A 320 -3.27 7.20 2.47
CA PHE A 320 -1.96 7.79 2.23
C PHE A 320 -0.88 6.70 2.09
N ALA A 321 -1.29 5.48 1.76
CA ALA A 321 -0.42 4.37 1.40
C ALA A 321 -0.43 4.15 -0.13
N PRO A 322 0.64 3.58 -0.71
CA PRO A 322 0.62 3.19 -2.11
C PRO A 322 -0.45 2.15 -2.43
N VAL A 323 -0.90 2.10 -3.68
CA VAL A 323 -1.86 1.10 -4.16
C VAL A 323 -1.34 -0.32 -3.94
N ALA A 324 -2.14 -1.15 -3.25
CA ALA A 324 -1.81 -2.53 -2.90
C ALA A 324 -2.91 -3.56 -3.30
N GLN A 325 -3.92 -3.12 -4.06
CA GLN A 325 -4.96 -3.97 -4.63
C GLN A 325 -5.44 -3.44 -5.97
N ALA A 326 -6.21 -4.24 -6.72
CA ALA A 326 -6.75 -3.81 -8.00
C ALA A 326 -7.93 -2.84 -7.84
N PHE A 327 -7.96 -1.80 -8.67
CA PHE A 327 -8.99 -0.77 -8.71
C PHE A 327 -9.43 -0.50 -10.16
N PRO A 328 -9.98 -1.48 -10.90
CA PRO A 328 -10.06 -1.42 -12.36
C PRO A 328 -10.97 -0.30 -12.90
N THR A 329 -11.87 0.24 -12.09
CA THR A 329 -12.74 1.36 -12.49
C THR A 329 -12.18 2.74 -12.15
N TRP A 330 -11.03 2.79 -11.47
CA TRP A 330 -10.33 4.03 -11.14
C TRP A 330 -9.50 4.54 -12.31
N GLY A 331 -8.89 5.73 -12.15
CA GLY A 331 -7.93 6.24 -13.12
C GLY A 331 -6.78 5.25 -13.34
N GLU A 332 -6.26 5.20 -14.57
CA GLU A 332 -5.28 4.20 -15.03
C GLU A 332 -4.12 3.97 -14.05
N HIS A 333 -3.62 5.05 -13.44
CA HIS A 333 -2.52 5.01 -12.50
C HIS A 333 -2.84 4.27 -11.18
N GLN A 334 -4.10 4.06 -10.81
CA GLN A 334 -4.48 3.30 -9.60
C GLN A 334 -4.98 1.89 -9.89
N GLN A 335 -5.23 1.54 -11.16
CA GLN A 335 -5.95 0.30 -11.48
C GLN A 335 -5.23 -0.96 -11.03
N LEU A 336 -3.90 -0.95 -11.05
CA LEU A 336 -3.07 -2.07 -10.64
C LEU A 336 -1.96 -1.62 -9.69
N PRO A 337 -1.69 -2.38 -8.62
CA PRO A 337 -0.54 -2.11 -7.76
C PRO A 337 0.76 -2.37 -8.52
N ASP A 338 1.82 -1.64 -8.16
CA ASP A 338 3.15 -1.98 -8.64
C ASP A 338 3.55 -3.36 -8.07
N SER A 339 3.88 -4.29 -8.97
CA SER A 339 4.15 -5.68 -8.58
C SER A 339 5.38 -5.83 -7.70
N LEU A 340 6.39 -4.96 -7.84
CA LEU A 340 7.57 -4.99 -6.99
C LEU A 340 7.20 -4.49 -5.59
N TYR A 341 6.42 -3.40 -5.50
CA TYR A 341 5.92 -2.91 -4.20
C TYR A 341 5.12 -3.99 -3.46
N LEU A 342 4.13 -4.57 -4.14
CA LEU A 342 3.22 -5.56 -3.55
C LEU A 342 3.96 -6.82 -3.07
N ASN A 343 4.91 -7.33 -3.86
CA ASN A 343 5.56 -8.61 -3.57
C ASN A 343 6.80 -8.47 -2.67
N GLU A 344 7.63 -7.46 -2.90
CA GLU A 344 8.94 -7.35 -2.23
C GLU A 344 8.88 -6.57 -0.92
N PHE A 345 7.92 -5.65 -0.78
CA PHE A 345 7.78 -4.83 0.44
C PHE A 345 6.58 -5.32 1.25
N VAL A 346 5.39 -5.30 0.67
CA VAL A 346 4.15 -5.57 1.41
C VAL A 346 4.04 -7.05 1.81
N LYS A 347 4.09 -7.98 0.85
CA LYS A 347 3.94 -9.42 1.12
C LYS A 347 5.08 -9.96 1.99
N LYS A 348 6.32 -9.65 1.63
CA LYS A 348 7.50 -10.08 2.41
C LYS A 348 7.50 -9.44 3.80
N GLY A 349 7.19 -8.15 3.92
CA GLY A 349 7.12 -7.46 5.22
C GLY A 349 6.07 -8.08 6.16
N MET A 350 4.90 -8.47 5.65
CA MET A 350 3.91 -9.22 6.44
C MET A 350 4.44 -10.58 6.90
N ILE A 351 5.05 -11.36 5.99
CA ILE A 351 5.63 -12.68 6.33
C ILE A 351 6.71 -12.51 7.39
N GLU A 352 7.63 -11.56 7.19
CA GLU A 352 8.74 -11.30 8.10
C GLU A 352 8.25 -10.84 9.49
N ALA A 353 7.26 -9.94 9.56
CA ALA A 353 6.68 -9.52 10.82
C ALA A 353 6.09 -10.70 11.59
N ILE A 354 5.38 -11.61 10.90
CA ILE A 354 4.83 -12.81 11.53
C ILE A 354 5.94 -13.76 12.01
N GLU A 355 6.95 -14.03 11.18
CA GLU A 355 8.07 -14.90 11.56
C GLU A 355 8.83 -14.35 12.78
N GLN A 356 9.16 -13.05 12.77
CA GLN A 356 9.84 -12.39 13.89
C GLN A 356 8.98 -12.37 15.17
N ALA A 357 7.67 -12.14 15.07
CA ALA A 357 6.77 -12.19 16.22
C ALA A 357 6.73 -13.61 16.84
N LEU A 358 6.72 -14.65 16.00
CA LEU A 358 6.78 -16.04 16.45
C LEU A 358 8.14 -16.41 17.07
N ASP A 359 9.25 -15.86 16.58
CA ASP A 359 10.60 -16.10 17.14
C ASP A 359 10.82 -15.40 18.49
N ARG A 360 9.98 -14.43 18.85
CA ARG A 360 10.09 -13.61 20.07
C ARG A 360 9.04 -13.92 21.14
N LEU A 361 8.46 -15.12 21.11
CA LEU A 361 7.47 -15.52 22.11
C LEU A 361 8.07 -15.53 23.53
N GLU A 362 7.52 -14.71 24.42
CA GLU A 362 7.88 -14.65 25.83
C GLU A 362 6.64 -14.78 26.72
N LYS A 363 6.77 -15.46 27.86
CA LYS A 363 5.71 -15.55 28.88
C LYS A 363 5.17 -14.16 29.24
N SER A 364 3.87 -13.98 29.07
CA SER A 364 3.21 -12.69 29.15
C SER A 364 1.86 -12.78 29.86
N LYS A 365 1.51 -11.72 30.57
CA LYS A 365 0.17 -11.47 31.09
C LYS A 365 -0.59 -10.61 30.09
N LEU A 366 -1.83 -10.99 29.83
CA LEU A 366 -2.74 -10.27 28.95
C LEU A 366 -3.90 -9.72 29.78
N THR A 367 -4.25 -8.46 29.58
CA THR A 367 -5.43 -7.83 30.17
C THR A 367 -6.24 -7.10 29.11
N PHE A 368 -7.56 -7.16 29.21
CA PHE A 368 -8.51 -6.43 28.37
C PHE A 368 -9.04 -5.21 29.10
N GLY A 369 -9.05 -4.07 28.43
CA GLY A 369 -9.71 -2.84 28.86
C GLY A 369 -10.62 -2.32 27.74
N ARG A 370 -11.77 -1.77 28.12
CA ARG A 370 -12.67 -1.05 27.21
C ARG A 370 -12.90 0.35 27.76
N GLY A 371 -12.71 1.34 26.90
CA GLY A 371 -13.15 2.70 27.11
C GLY A 371 -13.98 3.18 25.92
N THR A 372 -14.02 4.49 25.74
CA THR A 372 -14.68 5.13 24.60
C THR A 372 -13.77 6.18 23.99
N THR A 373 -13.91 6.40 22.68
CA THR A 373 -13.23 7.44 21.92
C THR A 373 -14.21 8.25 21.09
N ALA A 374 -14.04 9.57 21.06
CA ALA A 374 -14.89 10.48 20.29
C ALA A 374 -14.22 11.00 19.01
N ILE A 375 -13.20 10.32 18.50
CA ILE A 375 -12.48 10.76 17.29
C ILE A 375 -13.32 10.72 16.01
N GLY A 376 -14.36 9.90 15.95
CA GLY A 376 -15.18 9.66 14.76
C GLY A 376 -16.59 10.27 14.80
N ALA A 377 -17.17 10.46 13.62
CA ALA A 377 -18.59 10.78 13.44
C ALA A 377 -19.14 10.10 12.17
N ASN A 378 -20.43 9.77 12.20
CA ASN A 378 -21.12 9.24 11.03
C ASN A 378 -21.14 10.29 9.91
N ARG A 379 -20.70 9.92 8.71
CA ARG A 379 -20.61 10.81 7.55
C ARG A 379 -21.79 10.68 6.58
N SER A 380 -22.61 9.64 6.76
CA SER A 380 -23.56 9.19 5.74
C SER A 380 -25.01 9.26 6.18
N LEU A 381 -25.28 8.94 7.45
CA LEU A 381 -26.60 8.97 8.06
C LEU A 381 -26.72 10.13 9.06
N SER A 382 -27.95 10.50 9.41
CA SER A 382 -28.26 11.61 10.33
C SER A 382 -29.30 11.20 11.37
N GLY A 383 -29.46 11.99 12.44
CA GLY A 383 -30.47 11.74 13.47
C GLY A 383 -30.23 10.45 14.25
N ALA A 384 -31.29 9.66 14.45
CA ALA A 384 -31.23 8.41 15.20
C ALA A 384 -30.39 7.31 14.52
N ASP A 385 -30.24 7.39 13.20
CA ASP A 385 -29.52 6.40 12.39
C ASP A 385 -28.02 6.69 12.25
N ALA A 386 -27.59 7.89 12.65
CA ALA A 386 -26.19 8.33 12.71
C ALA A 386 -25.44 7.70 13.88
N LEU A 387 -25.39 6.37 13.92
CA LEU A 387 -24.68 5.63 14.95
C LEU A 387 -23.17 5.79 14.81
N TYR A 388 -22.48 5.61 15.92
CA TYR A 388 -21.03 5.53 15.99
C TYR A 388 -20.65 4.61 17.16
N ASP A 389 -20.02 3.49 16.83
CA ASP A 389 -19.40 2.58 17.80
C ASP A 389 -18.17 3.24 18.41
N SER A 390 -18.38 3.99 19.48
CA SER A 390 -17.33 4.72 20.19
C SER A 390 -16.44 3.82 21.05
N ALA A 391 -16.65 2.51 21.08
CA ALA A 391 -15.86 1.62 21.92
C ALA A 391 -14.38 1.63 21.49
N LEU A 392 -13.49 1.85 22.46
CA LEU A 392 -12.04 1.72 22.31
C LEU A 392 -11.59 0.52 23.15
N ASP A 393 -11.25 -0.57 22.47
CA ASP A 393 -10.74 -1.78 23.11
C ASP A 393 -9.22 -1.76 23.16
N VAL A 394 -8.65 -2.22 24.27
CA VAL A 394 -7.20 -2.30 24.48
C VAL A 394 -6.84 -3.64 25.10
N ILE A 395 -5.90 -4.36 24.47
CA ILE A 395 -5.21 -5.50 25.06
C ILE A 395 -3.83 -5.02 25.50
N GLN A 396 -3.57 -5.08 26.79
CA GLN A 396 -2.23 -4.85 27.32
C GLN A 396 -1.49 -6.18 27.44
N ILE A 397 -0.27 -6.19 26.93
CA ILE A 397 0.65 -7.32 26.95
C ILE A 397 1.80 -6.94 27.86
N GLN A 398 1.99 -7.68 28.94
CA GLN A 398 3.08 -7.45 29.89
C GLN A 398 3.89 -8.73 30.07
N ALA A 399 5.10 -8.74 29.51
CA ALA A 399 6.13 -9.76 29.75
C ALA A 399 7.15 -9.27 30.79
N LYS A 400 8.19 -10.06 31.05
CA LYS A 400 9.27 -9.67 31.97
C LYS A 400 10.13 -8.57 31.34
N ASN A 401 10.45 -8.71 30.05
CA ASN A 401 11.35 -7.79 29.34
C ASN A 401 10.65 -6.94 28.27
N HIS A 402 9.35 -7.18 28.04
CA HIS A 402 8.62 -6.61 26.93
C HIS A 402 7.24 -6.11 27.36
N LYS A 403 6.80 -5.01 26.74
CA LYS A 403 5.49 -4.39 26.94
C LYS A 403 4.91 -4.01 25.59
N GLY A 404 3.69 -4.45 25.32
CA GLY A 404 3.01 -4.15 24.05
C GLY A 404 1.53 -3.89 24.23
N PHE A 405 0.91 -3.31 23.21
CA PHE A 405 -0.51 -3.03 23.18
C PHE A 405 -1.15 -3.45 21.86
N ILE A 406 -2.38 -3.92 21.92
CA ILE A 406 -3.29 -3.95 20.77
C ILE A 406 -4.43 -2.98 21.10
N PHE A 407 -4.75 -2.05 20.22
CA PHE A 407 -5.86 -1.13 20.41
C PHE A 407 -6.73 -1.06 19.15
N LEU A 408 -8.04 -1.00 19.33
CA LEU A 408 -9.02 -1.18 18.26
C LEU A 408 -10.15 -0.16 18.40
N THR A 409 -10.43 0.57 17.32
CA THR A 409 -11.59 1.48 17.18
C THR A 409 -11.94 1.65 15.70
N GLY A 410 -13.16 2.07 15.36
CA GLY A 410 -13.58 2.30 13.99
C GLY A 410 -13.59 3.78 13.62
N CYS A 411 -12.64 4.24 12.80
CA CYS A 411 -12.65 5.58 12.21
C CYS A 411 -11.76 5.61 10.95
N HIS A 412 -12.24 6.09 9.79
CA HIS A 412 -11.42 6.14 8.57
C HIS A 412 -10.17 7.01 8.76
N PRO A 413 -8.97 6.55 8.40
CA PRO A 413 -7.77 7.39 8.33
C PRO A 413 -7.73 8.19 7.02
N VAL A 414 -8.71 9.10 6.91
CA VAL A 414 -8.98 9.94 5.74
C VAL A 414 -8.98 11.41 6.19
N PHE A 415 -8.27 12.26 5.46
CA PHE A 415 -8.14 13.69 5.75
C PHE A 415 -8.07 14.45 4.44
N ARG A 416 -8.15 15.78 4.48
CA ARG A 416 -8.11 16.58 3.26
C ARG A 416 -6.83 16.30 2.46
N ASN A 417 -7.03 16.05 1.18
CA ASN A 417 -5.97 15.90 0.19
C ASN A 417 -5.46 17.29 -0.25
N GLU A 418 -4.90 18.05 0.68
CA GLU A 418 -4.46 19.43 0.45
C GLU A 418 -2.96 19.58 0.61
N GLY A 419 -2.34 20.34 -0.29
CA GLY A 419 -0.91 20.63 -0.25
C GLY A 419 -0.05 19.36 -0.32
N ARG A 420 1.02 19.34 0.47
CA ARG A 420 2.06 18.30 0.40
C ARG A 420 1.61 16.96 1.00
N SER A 421 0.81 16.98 2.06
CA SER A 421 0.34 15.76 2.73
C SER A 421 -0.46 14.86 1.79
N GLY A 422 -1.13 15.44 0.79
CA GLY A 422 -1.82 14.70 -0.27
C GLY A 422 -0.94 13.77 -1.12
N TYR A 423 0.38 14.01 -1.11
CA TYR A 423 1.38 13.25 -1.87
C TYR A 423 2.40 12.55 -0.97
N THR A 424 2.26 12.65 0.36
CA THR A 424 3.19 12.05 1.33
C THR A 424 2.68 10.70 1.82
N ILE A 425 3.53 9.68 1.78
CA ILE A 425 3.24 8.37 2.35
C ILE A 425 3.12 8.49 3.87
N SER A 426 2.01 8.02 4.42
CA SER A 426 1.73 8.12 5.86
C SER A 426 0.80 7.00 6.34
N PRO A 427 1.04 6.42 7.53
CA PRO A 427 0.06 5.58 8.23
C PRO A 427 -1.09 6.41 8.83
N ASN A 428 -1.07 7.74 8.69
CA ASN A 428 -2.10 8.68 9.14
C ASN A 428 -2.33 8.66 10.67
N PHE A 429 -3.52 9.02 11.19
CA PHE A 429 -3.78 9.07 12.65
C PHE A 429 -3.43 7.77 13.40
N PRO A 430 -3.57 6.55 12.82
CA PRO A 430 -3.08 5.33 13.44
C PRO A 430 -1.59 5.36 13.77
N GLY A 431 -0.76 5.92 12.88
CA GLY A 431 0.66 6.10 13.13
C GLY A 431 0.94 7.02 14.31
N TYR A 432 0.31 8.20 14.32
CA TYR A 432 0.48 9.17 15.40
C TYR A 432 0.00 8.62 16.75
N ALA A 433 -1.10 7.87 16.77
CA ALA A 433 -1.58 7.19 17.98
C ALA A 433 -0.59 6.15 18.49
N ARG A 434 -0.01 5.33 17.60
CA ARG A 434 1.02 4.35 17.97
C ARG A 434 2.25 5.02 18.60
N SER A 435 2.81 6.03 17.93
CA SER A 435 3.96 6.79 18.45
C SER A 435 3.64 7.40 19.81
N ARG A 436 2.46 8.00 19.96
CA ARG A 436 2.02 8.60 21.23
C ARG A 436 1.96 7.58 22.36
N ILE A 437 1.40 6.39 22.11
CA ILE A 437 1.30 5.32 23.10
C ILE A 437 2.70 4.81 23.46
N GLU A 438 3.53 4.50 22.46
CA GLU A 438 4.89 3.97 22.65
C GLU A 438 5.76 4.93 23.46
N GLU A 439 5.80 6.21 23.09
CA GLU A 439 6.57 7.25 23.77
C GLU A 439 6.15 7.46 25.24
N LYS A 440 4.84 7.44 25.52
CA LYS A 440 4.31 7.75 26.86
C LYS A 440 4.28 6.56 27.80
N SER A 441 4.14 5.35 27.26
CA SER A 441 4.03 4.12 28.06
C SER A 441 5.33 3.34 28.18
N GLY A 442 6.33 3.67 27.34
CA GLY A 442 7.57 2.89 27.21
C GLY A 442 7.35 1.50 26.61
N ALA A 443 6.25 1.29 25.88
CA ALA A 443 6.01 0.02 25.19
C ALA A 443 6.90 -0.14 23.97
N ASP A 444 7.30 -1.37 23.72
CA ASP A 444 8.08 -1.75 22.54
C ASP A 444 7.24 -1.63 21.25
N MET A 445 5.93 -1.87 21.34
CA MET A 445 5.04 -1.82 20.18
C MET A 445 3.56 -1.60 20.58
N ALA A 446 2.90 -0.68 19.90
CA ALA A 446 1.45 -0.56 19.86
C ALA A 446 0.90 -0.98 18.49
N LEU A 447 -0.07 -1.90 18.46
CA LEU A 447 -0.75 -2.37 17.26
C LEU A 447 -2.13 -1.73 17.16
N PHE A 448 -2.37 -0.92 16.14
CA PHE A 448 -3.70 -0.46 15.78
C PHE A 448 -4.41 -1.50 14.91
N LEU A 449 -5.70 -1.73 15.17
CA LEU A 449 -6.56 -2.53 14.30
C LEU A 449 -7.86 -1.76 14.02
N GLN A 450 -8.24 -1.72 12.75
CA GLN A 450 -9.38 -0.94 12.29
C GLN A 450 -10.70 -1.65 12.55
N GLY A 451 -11.56 -0.96 13.29
CA GLY A 451 -12.93 -1.38 13.61
C GLY A 451 -13.89 -1.29 12.42
N CYS A 452 -15.20 -1.38 12.69
CA CYS A 452 -16.24 -1.16 11.67
C CYS A 452 -16.40 0.35 11.43
N ALA A 453 -15.70 0.87 10.42
CA ALA A 453 -15.59 2.29 10.14
C ALA A 453 -16.23 2.73 8.81
N GLY A 454 -16.91 1.83 8.08
CA GLY A 454 -17.42 2.08 6.72
C GLY A 454 -18.14 3.43 6.53
N ASP A 455 -18.81 3.93 7.55
CA ASP A 455 -19.59 5.18 7.54
C ASP A 455 -19.02 6.25 8.49
N ILE A 456 -17.80 6.10 9.00
CA ILE A 456 -17.21 6.94 10.06
C ILE A 456 -15.98 7.70 9.57
N ASN A 457 -16.04 9.04 9.58
CA ASN A 457 -14.88 9.91 9.34
C ASN A 457 -14.36 10.55 10.64
N PRO A 458 -13.09 11.02 10.66
CA PRO A 458 -12.57 11.80 11.77
C PRO A 458 -13.36 13.10 11.97
N ARG A 459 -13.52 13.52 13.23
CA ARG A 459 -14.10 14.82 13.58
C ARG A 459 -13.12 15.97 13.41
N ALA A 460 -11.86 15.73 13.77
CA ALA A 460 -10.79 16.70 13.61
C ALA A 460 -10.32 16.75 12.15
N TRP A 461 -9.69 17.86 11.78
CA TRP A 461 -9.18 18.08 10.42
C TRP A 461 -7.70 17.72 10.27
N ASP A 462 -7.06 17.29 11.36
CA ASP A 462 -5.63 16.97 11.41
C ASP A 462 -5.40 15.53 11.92
N PRO A 463 -4.63 14.69 11.20
CA PRO A 463 -4.28 13.35 11.66
C PRO A 463 -3.44 13.34 12.93
N VAL A 464 -2.64 14.39 13.20
CA VAL A 464 -1.82 14.46 14.42
C VAL A 464 -2.72 14.65 15.64
N GLU A 465 -3.60 15.66 15.61
CA GLU A 465 -4.60 15.89 16.65
C GLU A 465 -5.43 14.63 16.95
N THR A 466 -5.96 14.00 15.90
CA THR A 466 -6.76 12.76 16.02
C THR A 466 -5.96 11.64 16.68
N GLY A 467 -4.70 11.45 16.25
CA GLY A 467 -3.83 10.42 16.80
C GLY A 467 -3.44 10.67 18.26
N VAL A 468 -3.20 11.92 18.64
CA VAL A 468 -2.91 12.30 20.04
C VAL A 468 -4.12 12.01 20.93
N VAL A 469 -5.33 12.42 20.52
CA VAL A 469 -6.56 12.15 21.28
C VAL A 469 -6.75 10.65 21.49
N LEU A 470 -6.64 9.85 20.43
CA LEU A 470 -6.78 8.41 20.50
C LEU A 470 -5.71 7.77 21.40
N GLY A 471 -4.45 8.17 21.24
CA GLY A 471 -3.35 7.67 22.05
C GLY A 471 -3.53 7.98 23.54
N ASP A 472 -3.94 9.20 23.88
CA ASP A 472 -4.20 9.59 25.27
C ASP A 472 -5.40 8.83 25.87
N GLU A 473 -6.43 8.50 25.10
CA GLU A 473 -7.53 7.65 25.55
C GLU A 473 -7.08 6.21 25.82
N VAL A 474 -6.21 5.64 24.99
CA VAL A 474 -5.58 4.33 25.25
C VAL A 474 -4.79 4.38 26.57
N LEU A 475 -3.99 5.43 26.78
CA LEU A 475 -3.20 5.61 28.02
C LEU A 475 -4.10 5.65 29.27
N ARG A 476 -5.26 6.32 29.22
CA ARG A 476 -6.24 6.32 30.33
C ARG A 476 -6.89 4.96 30.58
N ILE A 477 -7.06 4.13 29.54
CA ILE A 477 -7.64 2.79 29.70
C ILE A 477 -6.65 1.86 30.42
N ILE A 478 -5.37 1.93 30.05
CA ILE A 478 -4.33 1.04 30.62
C ILE A 478 -3.90 1.41 32.05
N GLU A 479 -4.25 2.61 32.52
CA GLU A 479 -4.06 3.01 33.93
C GLU A 479 -5.06 2.32 34.88
N LYS A 480 -6.19 1.85 34.34
CA LYS A 480 -7.21 1.13 35.12
C LYS A 480 -6.86 -0.35 35.22
N GLU A 481 -7.36 -1.01 36.27
CA GLU A 481 -7.23 -2.46 36.37
C GLU A 481 -8.01 -3.14 35.23
N GLY A 482 -7.27 -3.74 34.30
CA GLY A 482 -7.84 -4.48 33.18
C GLY A 482 -8.27 -5.89 33.58
N ILE A 483 -9.15 -6.48 32.78
CA ILE A 483 -9.68 -7.83 33.01
C ILE A 483 -8.64 -8.85 32.53
N PRO A 484 -8.11 -9.73 33.40
CA PRO A 484 -7.13 -10.72 32.98
C PRO A 484 -7.71 -11.69 31.94
N LEU A 485 -6.96 -11.91 30.85
CA LEU A 485 -7.33 -12.93 29.88
C LEU A 485 -6.91 -14.31 30.39
N ARG A 486 -7.82 -15.29 30.30
CA ARG A 486 -7.59 -16.67 30.76
C ARG A 486 -8.36 -17.68 29.91
N GLY A 487 -7.74 -18.81 29.62
CA GLY A 487 -8.35 -19.92 28.88
C GLY A 487 -7.54 -20.34 27.65
N LYS A 488 -8.18 -21.11 26.79
CA LYS A 488 -7.55 -21.65 25.57
C LYS A 488 -7.65 -20.67 24.42
N ILE A 489 -6.77 -20.85 23.43
CA ILE A 489 -6.90 -20.22 22.13
C ILE A 489 -7.74 -21.12 21.23
N THR A 490 -8.71 -20.53 20.52
CA THR A 490 -9.46 -21.20 19.44
C THR A 490 -9.64 -20.22 18.30
N TYR A 491 -9.78 -20.74 17.09
CA TYR A 491 -9.92 -19.93 15.89
C TYR A 491 -10.83 -20.62 14.89
N GLU A 492 -11.58 -19.83 14.14
CA GLU A 492 -12.47 -20.30 13.09
C GLU A 492 -12.53 -19.28 11.96
N MET A 493 -12.64 -19.76 10.72
CA MET A 493 -12.89 -18.93 9.55
C MET A 493 -14.04 -19.52 8.76
N ASP A 494 -14.99 -18.67 8.37
CA ASP A 494 -16.16 -19.04 7.57
C ASP A 494 -16.46 -17.91 6.57
N SER A 495 -17.45 -18.14 5.70
CA SER A 495 -17.91 -17.14 4.75
C SER A 495 -19.43 -17.17 4.58
N VAL A 496 -19.97 -16.02 4.19
CA VAL A 496 -21.34 -15.89 3.68
C VAL A 496 -21.24 -15.62 2.18
N LEU A 497 -21.89 -16.46 1.37
CA LEU A 497 -21.99 -16.26 -0.07
C LEU A 497 -23.31 -15.58 -0.40
N LEU A 498 -23.29 -14.26 -0.61
CA LEU A 498 -24.48 -13.50 -0.96
C LEU A 498 -24.71 -13.58 -2.47
N PRO A 499 -25.92 -13.95 -2.94
CA PRO A 499 -26.19 -14.06 -4.38
C PRO A 499 -26.06 -12.69 -5.06
N ALA A 500 -25.28 -12.63 -6.13
CA ALA A 500 -25.10 -11.41 -6.92
C ALA A 500 -26.29 -11.22 -7.87
N ARG A 501 -27.02 -10.11 -7.72
CA ARG A 501 -28.09 -9.69 -8.63
C ARG A 501 -27.55 -8.68 -9.64
N VAL A 502 -26.76 -9.19 -10.59
CA VAL A 502 -26.14 -8.39 -11.63
C VAL A 502 -27.19 -7.81 -12.57
N TRP A 503 -27.00 -6.56 -13.01
CA TRP A 503 -27.85 -5.93 -14.01
C TRP A 503 -27.83 -6.72 -15.33
N SER A 504 -28.95 -6.70 -16.07
CA SER A 504 -28.99 -7.29 -17.41
C SER A 504 -27.95 -6.63 -18.32
N GLU A 505 -27.48 -7.38 -19.31
CA GLU A 505 -26.52 -6.87 -20.30
C GLU A 505 -27.03 -5.59 -20.98
N ASP A 506 -28.30 -5.54 -21.36
CA ASP A 506 -28.95 -4.35 -21.94
C ASP A 506 -28.92 -3.14 -21.00
N ARG A 507 -29.19 -3.35 -19.71
CA ARG A 507 -29.15 -2.27 -18.72
C ARG A 507 -27.73 -1.72 -18.55
N ILE A 508 -26.72 -2.59 -18.59
CA ILE A 508 -25.32 -2.18 -18.52
C ILE A 508 -24.91 -1.40 -19.79
N ARG A 509 -25.34 -1.84 -20.97
CA ARG A 509 -25.12 -1.11 -22.24
C ARG A 509 -25.76 0.27 -22.20
N GLN A 510 -26.99 0.38 -21.70
CA GLN A 510 -27.65 1.67 -21.52
C GLN A 510 -26.88 2.58 -20.54
N PHE A 511 -26.52 2.05 -19.36
CA PHE A 511 -25.75 2.80 -18.36
C PHE A 511 -24.41 3.30 -18.90
N ARG A 512 -23.74 2.48 -19.70
CA ARG A 512 -22.51 2.86 -20.39
C ARG A 512 -22.72 4.07 -21.30
N GLU A 513 -23.73 4.04 -22.16
CA GLU A 513 -23.98 5.13 -23.12
C GLU A 513 -24.47 6.41 -22.43
N GLU A 514 -25.22 6.30 -21.32
CA GLU A 514 -25.62 7.45 -20.49
C GLU A 514 -24.40 8.22 -19.93
N ASN A 515 -23.28 7.54 -19.69
CA ASN A 515 -22.06 8.12 -19.13
C ASN A 515 -20.97 8.40 -20.18
N ARG A 516 -21.12 7.92 -21.41
CA ARG A 516 -20.09 8.05 -22.45
C ARG A 516 -20.00 9.48 -22.97
N GLY A 517 -18.79 9.92 -23.33
CA GLY A 517 -18.53 11.23 -23.94
C GLY A 517 -18.46 12.38 -22.94
N GLN A 518 -18.42 12.09 -21.64
CA GLN A 518 -18.29 13.08 -20.56
C GLN A 518 -16.83 13.19 -20.07
N GLU A 519 -15.92 13.54 -20.99
CA GLU A 519 -14.49 13.60 -20.69
C GLU A 519 -14.18 14.64 -19.59
N GLY A 520 -13.48 14.21 -18.53
CA GLY A 520 -13.19 15.07 -17.38
C GLY A 520 -14.10 14.84 -16.18
N ASP A 521 -15.25 14.18 -16.36
CA ASP A 521 -16.10 13.73 -15.25
C ASP A 521 -15.60 12.36 -14.75
N VAL A 522 -14.99 12.35 -13.57
CA VAL A 522 -14.42 11.13 -12.98
C VAL A 522 -15.48 10.10 -12.62
N GLU A 523 -16.71 10.52 -12.30
CA GLU A 523 -17.81 9.60 -11.99
C GLU A 523 -18.33 8.94 -13.27
N ALA A 524 -18.52 9.72 -14.34
CA ALA A 524 -18.94 9.19 -15.64
C ALA A 524 -17.88 8.25 -16.22
N GLU A 525 -16.60 8.62 -16.17
CA GLU A 525 -15.50 7.74 -16.61
C GLU A 525 -15.48 6.42 -15.83
N LYS A 526 -15.64 6.47 -14.50
CA LYS A 526 -15.72 5.27 -13.66
C LYS A 526 -16.93 4.40 -14.03
N ASN A 527 -18.09 5.01 -14.28
CA ASN A 527 -19.30 4.30 -14.71
C ASN A 527 -19.08 3.56 -16.04
N VAL A 528 -18.40 4.20 -17.01
CA VAL A 528 -18.04 3.58 -18.29
C VAL A 528 -17.07 2.41 -18.07
N ARG A 529 -16.01 2.58 -17.28
CA ARG A 529 -15.05 1.50 -16.97
C ARG A 529 -15.71 0.32 -16.28
N TRP A 530 -16.63 0.58 -15.33
CA TRP A 530 -17.41 -0.47 -14.68
C TRP A 530 -18.28 -1.23 -15.69
N ALA A 531 -18.98 -0.50 -16.57
CA ALA A 531 -19.83 -1.13 -17.57
C ALA A 531 -19.01 -1.97 -18.56
N ASP A 532 -17.87 -1.47 -19.05
CA ASP A 532 -16.96 -2.20 -19.93
C ASP A 532 -16.45 -3.51 -19.29
N MET A 533 -16.08 -3.45 -18.01
CA MET A 533 -15.68 -4.62 -17.24
C MET A 533 -16.82 -5.65 -17.13
N MET A 534 -18.03 -5.21 -16.77
CA MET A 534 -19.18 -6.12 -16.63
C MET A 534 -19.60 -6.74 -17.98
N LEU A 535 -19.59 -5.97 -19.07
CA LEU A 535 -19.85 -6.50 -20.42
C LEU A 535 -18.79 -7.52 -20.85
N SER A 536 -17.53 -7.32 -20.44
CA SER A 536 -16.47 -8.31 -20.67
C SER A 536 -16.74 -9.62 -19.93
N HIS A 537 -17.28 -9.57 -18.71
CA HIS A 537 -17.71 -10.76 -17.98
C HIS A 537 -18.88 -11.48 -18.66
N TYR A 538 -19.86 -10.76 -19.22
CA TYR A 538 -20.92 -11.35 -20.03
C TYR A 538 -20.37 -12.06 -21.26
N ALA A 539 -19.52 -11.37 -22.04
CA ALA A 539 -18.92 -11.93 -23.25
C ALA A 539 -18.08 -13.19 -22.96
N ALA A 540 -17.40 -13.24 -21.82
CA ALA A 540 -16.59 -14.39 -21.40
C ALA A 540 -17.39 -15.49 -20.68
N GLY A 541 -18.68 -15.29 -20.37
CA GLY A 541 -19.46 -16.23 -19.55
C GLY A 541 -18.97 -16.35 -18.11
N THR A 542 -18.37 -15.28 -17.56
CA THR A 542 -17.73 -15.25 -16.22
C THR A 542 -18.41 -14.29 -15.24
N VAL A 543 -19.69 -13.96 -15.48
CA VAL A 543 -20.47 -13.06 -14.61
C VAL A 543 -20.48 -13.60 -13.17
N PRO A 544 -20.01 -12.82 -12.17
CA PRO A 544 -19.96 -13.27 -10.79
C PRO A 544 -21.35 -13.65 -10.26
N GLN A 545 -21.44 -14.82 -9.64
CA GLN A 545 -22.69 -15.34 -9.08
C GLN A 545 -22.87 -15.00 -7.60
N TYR A 546 -21.78 -14.69 -6.90
CA TYR A 546 -21.78 -14.43 -5.47
C TYR A 546 -20.82 -13.29 -5.10
N MET A 547 -21.15 -12.58 -4.03
CA MET A 547 -20.26 -11.65 -3.34
C MET A 547 -19.95 -12.20 -1.95
N PRO A 548 -18.74 -12.72 -1.70
CA PRO A 548 -18.40 -13.31 -0.41
C PRO A 548 -18.20 -12.23 0.66
N VAL A 549 -18.58 -12.58 1.89
CA VAL A 549 -18.18 -11.89 3.13
C VAL A 549 -17.47 -12.91 4.00
N TYR A 550 -16.20 -12.70 4.29
CA TYR A 550 -15.41 -13.57 5.16
C TYR A 550 -15.56 -13.15 6.62
N ILE A 551 -15.72 -14.14 7.49
CA ILE A 551 -15.86 -13.98 8.93
C ILE A 551 -14.75 -14.81 9.57
N GLN A 552 -13.95 -14.19 10.43
CA GLN A 552 -12.94 -14.88 11.22
C GLN A 552 -13.16 -14.60 12.70
N ILE A 553 -13.10 -15.63 13.53
CA ILE A 553 -13.26 -15.52 14.98
C ILE A 553 -12.02 -16.10 15.63
N ILE A 554 -11.35 -15.32 16.47
CA ILE A 554 -10.24 -15.78 17.31
C ILE A 554 -10.64 -15.54 18.77
N ASN A 555 -10.67 -16.60 19.57
CA ASN A 555 -10.82 -16.50 21.01
C ASN A 555 -9.45 -16.65 21.67
N ILE A 556 -9.08 -15.71 22.54
CA ILE A 556 -7.93 -15.80 23.43
C ILE A 556 -8.50 -15.80 24.85
N GLY A 557 -8.78 -17.01 25.34
CA GLY A 557 -9.47 -17.19 26.60
C GLY A 557 -10.89 -16.63 26.56
N ASN A 558 -11.15 -15.66 27.43
CA ASN A 558 -12.42 -14.94 27.57
C ASN A 558 -12.56 -13.71 26.66
N TRP A 559 -11.53 -13.35 25.89
CA TRP A 559 -11.62 -12.31 24.84
C TRP A 559 -11.88 -12.95 23.48
N ARG A 560 -12.82 -12.37 22.73
CA ARG A 560 -13.19 -12.78 21.38
C ARG A 560 -12.96 -11.64 20.41
N LEU A 561 -12.17 -11.90 19.38
CA LEU A 561 -11.96 -11.01 18.25
C LEU A 561 -12.72 -11.52 17.04
N VAL A 562 -13.65 -10.72 16.52
CA VAL A 562 -14.42 -11.01 15.30
C VAL A 562 -13.93 -10.10 14.19
N GLY A 563 -13.35 -10.67 13.12
CA GLY A 563 -12.94 -9.95 11.92
C GLY A 563 -13.92 -10.17 10.78
N LEU A 564 -14.40 -9.08 10.19
CA LEU A 564 -15.20 -9.06 8.97
C LEU A 564 -14.33 -8.55 7.81
N SER A 565 -14.41 -9.20 6.66
CA SER A 565 -13.94 -8.60 5.40
C SER A 565 -14.70 -7.33 5.07
N ARG A 566 -14.20 -6.54 4.10
CA ARG A 566 -14.83 -5.31 3.58
C ARG A 566 -14.83 -4.15 4.57
N GLU A 567 -15.22 -2.97 4.09
CA GLU A 567 -15.43 -1.80 4.94
C GLU A 567 -16.81 -1.88 5.61
N ALA A 568 -16.91 -2.65 6.69
CA ALA A 568 -18.14 -2.81 7.45
C ALA A 568 -18.56 -1.49 8.13
N VAL A 569 -19.82 -1.10 7.94
CA VAL A 569 -20.42 0.07 8.62
C VAL A 569 -20.57 -0.19 10.12
N THR A 570 -20.60 0.87 10.92
CA THR A 570 -20.49 0.82 12.38
C THR A 570 -21.53 -0.07 13.07
N GLN A 571 -22.71 -0.24 12.46
CA GLN A 571 -23.81 -1.05 12.99
C GLN A 571 -23.41 -2.52 13.18
N TYR A 572 -22.49 -3.06 12.36
CA TYR A 572 -21.99 -4.43 12.53
C TYR A 572 -21.24 -4.58 13.86
N GLY A 573 -20.37 -3.61 14.20
CA GLY A 573 -19.64 -3.60 15.46
C GLY A 573 -20.56 -3.58 16.67
N ILE A 574 -21.56 -2.70 16.64
CA ILE A 574 -22.57 -2.56 17.71
C ILE A 574 -23.37 -3.85 17.87
N ALA A 575 -23.92 -4.39 16.77
CA ALA A 575 -24.80 -5.54 16.85
C ALA A 575 -24.08 -6.83 17.27
N ILE A 576 -22.86 -7.06 16.77
CA ILE A 576 -22.08 -8.26 17.14
C ILE A 576 -21.69 -8.23 18.62
N LYS A 577 -21.30 -7.06 19.15
CA LYS A 577 -21.04 -6.89 20.59
C LYS A 577 -22.30 -7.16 21.43
N ALA A 578 -23.46 -6.72 20.95
CA ALA A 578 -24.75 -6.90 21.63
C ALA A 578 -25.26 -8.36 21.65
N LEU A 579 -24.71 -9.27 20.84
CA LEU A 579 -25.12 -10.68 20.82
C LEU A 579 -24.82 -11.40 22.16
N GLN A 580 -23.74 -11.02 22.84
CA GLN A 580 -23.35 -11.54 24.15
C GLN A 580 -22.78 -10.40 25.02
N PRO A 581 -23.63 -9.57 25.65
CA PRO A 581 -23.21 -8.36 26.35
C PRO A 581 -22.25 -8.61 27.52
N ASP A 582 -22.29 -9.81 28.11
CA ASP A 582 -21.43 -10.22 29.22
C ASP A 582 -20.05 -10.76 28.76
N LYS A 583 -19.74 -10.70 27.46
CA LYS A 583 -18.48 -11.19 26.87
C LYS A 583 -17.63 -10.04 26.35
N TYR A 584 -16.31 -10.23 26.39
CA TYR A 584 -15.34 -9.27 25.86
C TYR A 584 -15.18 -9.50 24.35
N ILE A 585 -16.06 -8.90 23.57
CA ILE A 585 -16.09 -9.04 22.11
C ILE A 585 -15.55 -7.76 21.46
N SER A 586 -14.48 -7.88 20.69
CA SER A 586 -13.96 -6.83 19.80
C SER A 586 -14.31 -7.17 18.35
N VAL A 587 -14.64 -6.16 17.55
CA VAL A 587 -15.13 -6.36 16.17
C VAL A 587 -14.32 -5.48 15.21
N LEU A 588 -13.81 -6.09 14.15
CA LEU A 588 -13.02 -5.45 13.11
C LEU A 588 -13.72 -5.51 11.76
N GLY A 589 -13.56 -4.45 10.97
CA GLY A 589 -13.72 -4.52 9.52
C GLY A 589 -12.37 -4.80 8.86
N TYR A 590 -12.30 -4.66 7.54
CA TYR A 590 -11.04 -4.63 6.78
C TYR A 590 -10.16 -5.88 6.97
N CYS A 591 -10.75 -7.02 7.32
CA CYS A 591 -10.03 -8.25 7.61
C CYS A 591 -9.96 -9.18 6.41
N ASN A 592 -8.76 -9.66 6.09
CA ASN A 592 -8.43 -10.68 5.09
C ASN A 592 -8.76 -10.35 3.61
N ASP A 593 -9.69 -9.43 3.35
CA ASP A 593 -10.14 -9.02 2.02
C ASP A 593 -10.87 -7.67 2.15
N VAL A 594 -10.50 -6.66 1.34
CA VAL A 594 -11.11 -5.31 1.36
C VAL A 594 -11.64 -4.90 -0.04
N PRO A 595 -12.58 -5.67 -0.62
CA PRO A 595 -13.00 -5.47 -2.00
C PRO A 595 -14.04 -4.35 -2.16
N SER A 596 -14.78 -3.96 -1.10
CA SER A 596 -15.75 -2.86 -1.12
C SER A 596 -16.24 -2.54 0.30
N TYR A 597 -17.25 -1.66 0.41
CA TYR A 597 -18.07 -1.49 1.61
C TYR A 597 -18.95 -2.71 1.90
N LEU A 598 -19.29 -2.87 3.19
CA LEU A 598 -20.33 -3.78 3.67
C LEU A 598 -21.40 -2.93 4.39
N PRO A 599 -22.44 -2.46 3.67
CA PRO A 599 -23.50 -1.63 4.20
C PRO A 599 -24.55 -2.44 4.99
N ASN A 600 -25.50 -1.75 5.59
CA ASN A 600 -26.78 -2.31 6.07
C ASN A 600 -27.95 -1.85 5.18
N ALA A 601 -29.17 -2.26 5.52
CA ALA A 601 -30.37 -1.90 4.77
C ALA A 601 -30.58 -0.38 4.63
N GLU A 602 -30.31 0.40 5.68
CA GLU A 602 -30.54 1.85 5.68
C GLU A 602 -29.63 2.58 4.69
N HIS A 603 -28.35 2.21 4.63
CA HIS A 603 -27.41 2.75 3.64
C HIS A 603 -27.84 2.42 2.20
N ILE A 604 -28.31 1.17 1.97
CA ILE A 604 -28.76 0.71 0.65
C ILE A 604 -30.01 1.49 0.21
N LYS A 605 -31.03 1.60 1.08
CA LYS A 605 -32.29 2.31 0.80
C LYS A 605 -32.08 3.81 0.59
N ALA A 606 -31.22 4.42 1.40
CA ALA A 606 -30.89 5.83 1.29
C ALA A 606 -29.99 6.14 0.08
N GLY A 607 -29.39 5.11 -0.55
CA GLY A 607 -28.49 5.30 -1.69
C GLY A 607 -27.21 6.06 -1.31
N THR A 608 -26.71 5.89 -0.08
CA THR A 608 -25.47 6.55 0.35
C THR A 608 -24.27 6.05 -0.45
N TYR A 609 -23.11 6.68 -0.29
CA TYR A 609 -21.88 6.22 -0.92
C TYR A 609 -21.59 4.74 -0.60
N GLU A 610 -21.69 4.35 0.68
CA GLU A 610 -21.47 2.97 1.17
C GLU A 610 -22.50 1.97 0.64
N GLY A 611 -23.74 2.42 0.37
CA GLY A 611 -24.85 1.58 -0.07
C GLY A 611 -25.04 1.51 -1.59
N TYR A 612 -24.44 2.43 -2.35
CA TYR A 612 -24.68 2.58 -3.78
C TYR A 612 -23.41 2.90 -4.60
N ASN A 613 -22.95 4.15 -4.57
CA ASN A 613 -21.97 4.63 -5.56
C ASN A 613 -20.59 3.94 -5.43
N SER A 614 -20.21 3.57 -4.21
CA SER A 614 -18.93 2.90 -3.94
C SER A 614 -18.82 1.52 -4.61
N PHE A 615 -19.91 0.86 -4.98
CA PHE A 615 -19.86 -0.45 -5.65
C PHE A 615 -19.30 -0.33 -7.07
N PHE A 616 -19.60 0.77 -7.77
CA PHE A 616 -19.03 1.05 -9.08
C PHE A 616 -17.55 1.41 -8.99
N TRP A 617 -17.17 2.21 -7.97
CA TRP A 617 -15.76 2.54 -7.69
C TRP A 617 -14.96 1.29 -7.32
N ASN A 618 -15.55 0.37 -6.56
CA ASN A 618 -14.87 -0.84 -6.11
C ASN A 618 -15.10 -2.05 -7.03
N ALA A 619 -15.52 -1.80 -8.27
CA ALA A 619 -15.67 -2.83 -9.29
C ALA A 619 -16.56 -4.02 -8.87
N GLN A 620 -17.54 -3.78 -8.01
CA GLN A 620 -18.44 -4.82 -7.55
C GLN A 620 -19.51 -5.12 -8.60
N PRO A 621 -19.93 -6.38 -8.76
CA PRO A 621 -20.83 -6.79 -9.84
C PRO A 621 -22.28 -6.27 -9.67
N CYS A 622 -22.69 -6.00 -8.43
CA CYS A 622 -23.97 -5.41 -8.07
C CYS A 622 -23.95 -4.87 -6.64
N LEU A 623 -25.03 -4.22 -6.23
CA LEU A 623 -25.27 -3.87 -4.82
C LEU A 623 -25.55 -5.14 -3.99
N PHE A 624 -25.29 -5.06 -2.68
CA PHE A 624 -25.76 -6.09 -1.76
C PHE A 624 -27.30 -6.10 -1.64
N PRO A 625 -27.91 -7.25 -1.34
CA PRO A 625 -29.33 -7.29 -0.97
C PRO A 625 -29.54 -6.55 0.36
N GLU A 626 -30.71 -5.94 0.56
CA GLU A 626 -31.01 -5.16 1.79
C GLU A 626 -30.83 -5.97 3.08
N ASN A 627 -31.05 -7.29 3.05
CA ASN A 627 -30.91 -8.16 4.21
C ASN A 627 -29.46 -8.64 4.48
N VAL A 628 -28.45 -8.09 3.80
CA VAL A 628 -27.04 -8.47 3.98
C VAL A 628 -26.61 -8.44 5.45
N PHE A 629 -27.02 -7.41 6.17
CA PHE A 629 -26.73 -7.24 7.59
C PHE A 629 -27.26 -8.42 8.42
N ASP A 630 -28.54 -8.75 8.27
CA ASP A 630 -29.18 -9.83 9.03
C ASP A 630 -28.53 -11.19 8.76
N VAL A 631 -28.18 -11.46 7.50
CA VAL A 631 -27.53 -12.72 7.11
C VAL A 631 -26.16 -12.86 7.78
N VAL A 632 -25.36 -11.79 7.78
CA VAL A 632 -24.03 -11.79 8.41
C VAL A 632 -24.16 -11.89 9.93
N ILE A 633 -25.04 -11.12 10.57
CA ILE A 633 -25.26 -11.18 12.03
C ILE A 633 -25.74 -12.57 12.45
N LYS A 634 -26.67 -13.17 11.69
CA LYS A 634 -27.13 -14.55 11.93
C LYS A 634 -25.96 -15.54 11.85
N LYS A 635 -25.12 -15.44 10.81
CA LYS A 635 -23.96 -16.31 10.64
C LYS A 635 -22.97 -16.18 11.80
N VAL A 636 -22.69 -14.96 12.27
CA VAL A 636 -21.83 -14.73 13.44
C VAL A 636 -22.46 -15.35 14.70
N LYS A 637 -23.76 -15.17 14.90
CA LYS A 637 -24.49 -15.72 16.05
C LYS A 637 -24.46 -17.25 16.09
N GLU A 638 -24.48 -17.93 14.93
CA GLU A 638 -24.36 -19.40 14.83
C GLU A 638 -22.99 -19.92 15.30
N LYS A 639 -21.97 -19.06 15.38
CA LYS A 639 -20.60 -19.41 15.81
C LYS A 639 -20.30 -19.07 17.27
N PHE A 640 -21.20 -18.35 17.92
CA PHE A 640 -21.05 -17.92 19.31
C PHE A 640 -21.49 -19.00 20.28
#